data_AF-A0A369XYX6-F1
#
_entry.id   AF-A0A369XYX6-F1
#
_cell.length_a   1.000
_cell.length_b   1.000
_cell.length_c   1.000
_cell.angle_alpha   90.00
_cell.angle_beta   90.00
_cell.angle_gamma   90.00
#
_symmetry.space_group_name_H-M   'P 1'
#
loop_
_entity.id
_entity.type
_entity.pdbx_description
1 polymer ?
#
loop_
_entity_poly.entity_id
_entity_poly.type
_entity_poly.pdbx_seq_one_letter_code
_entity_poly.pdbx_strand_id
1 'polypeptide(L)'
;MRFLITGDFFKNVPKEKIKQVKERIQYFYREISENKKKIFDIPKGFWVKKLKENLYEFRVNSGDRVLFEFKDIKRAGYGEKVLVLLLFSTHDLAVKSGIRQNKTEDLKVEKLEIEKSCEIVDERLDKDLDAIYSGINSKIVYEITSDENLLEFIQNEDEYTYYYLNDEQYEILNCEFPLFLKGSAGSGKTTVAIRKTMELEERQDLKVGYITFTQPLKEKAHEMYEKFRDPNCEKMVEFYSLEELYEKQLREKPTGLKIFEKFIYEYNPRTPKGMENLELYQEIRGIIKGSMGAKGVGNWNRDLKQELIPREDYLALNKKYTVYSEEVRKEIYKIALIYQKWLTERDYLDENDLARRVILSGKEIFDCIICDEVQDLTEVEIYMLKNLVKNGENLLLSGDIHQIINPTYFNFSRVKSLFYKGEYTEKQLGKNYRSQKKIVDLANKLSDLRGEYIGKLGEDYKEASILEGEDVYIHKKDNKFLKKMEENTAIILVPTYQIKETLRAELPKIANKILTVQDIKGLEFDSVVLYNFATELKKYWKIIFSGRAKTNQLYRYYFNLLYVGLTRAKKRLLLMEEEKDLCLLKELKNYLVPMTVEGKRDFTLKSGELDFLKEGKEFFNRKLFAEAIAAFEKAGAEKYIKKAKDELAADEFFTEYNEEKTIEYIVNNDDSLSRCLEKYVVTDRIGDYAFEKKYYEKAKKYYEKSENYEKLSQLFEMDGNLEKSLEYAVKSEITPLIKRVKQELEKNDAALDIANEVRVLPDKKINSKKISLVEFENLDKKYIMRKQQKNTGDILVILNGRFKSKGKDPKKNSVKSPTKLLIKLYHIDGGGNGISYLMENFSSQLNIKTIVSLLDDGNIIEKYISKSKKKPELDELLLLACEHKRIKNTKKLLQLGGEIEVKSEDGLTPLMTAIKNKDLEMVKLLVSSGAGLGEVSDEKNKLKVTPLIYSVAEDEFDIFKYLIDKGADVELQNPVYHGVAHRNKPMIRALLDKNVKLDIEVEGMTPLLSAVISKDLEIMKMLIEGGANLDYTVGGSAPMMKIIQNNYLEGMKLFLEKGYRLKAEDLAALSLKGNIELSKLVLIDNLGYNYIEKIEQNISHIKNNRKIEQKIEPLKKIKKKYDFEEYRKIAEEEE
;
A
#
# COMPACT_ATOMS: atom_id res chain seq x y z
N MET A 1 -18.80 -29.74 32.37
CA MET A 1 -17.80 -30.30 31.43
C MET A 1 -18.36 -30.05 30.03
N ARG A 2 -17.65 -29.42 29.07
CA ARG A 2 -18.29 -29.15 27.77
C ARG A 2 -18.53 -30.48 27.01
N PHE A 3 -19.64 -30.53 26.27
CA PHE A 3 -20.06 -31.67 25.46
C PHE A 3 -20.09 -31.24 24.00
N LEU A 4 -19.34 -31.94 23.16
CA LEU A 4 -19.28 -31.74 21.72
C LEU A 4 -20.12 -32.83 21.04
N ILE A 5 -20.77 -32.53 19.91
CA ILE A 5 -21.62 -33.48 19.17
C ILE A 5 -21.24 -33.48 17.69
N THR A 6 -20.88 -34.64 17.13
CA THR A 6 -20.51 -34.73 15.69
C THR A 6 -21.67 -34.34 14.78
N GLY A 7 -21.35 -33.75 13.62
CA GLY A 7 -22.37 -33.28 12.67
C GLY A 7 -23.27 -34.38 12.07
N ASP A 8 -22.85 -35.65 12.18
CA ASP A 8 -23.63 -36.81 11.73
C ASP A 8 -24.40 -37.51 12.86
N PHE A 9 -24.18 -37.15 14.13
CA PHE A 9 -24.81 -37.78 15.29
C PHE A 9 -26.34 -37.81 15.17
N PHE A 10 -26.96 -36.64 14.98
CA PHE A 10 -28.42 -36.53 14.85
C PHE A 10 -28.97 -36.99 13.49
N LYS A 11 -28.13 -37.10 12.45
CA LYS A 11 -28.56 -37.67 11.15
C LYS A 11 -28.90 -39.16 11.27
N ASN A 12 -28.23 -39.85 12.19
CA ASN A 12 -28.46 -41.27 12.48
C ASN A 12 -29.60 -41.51 13.50
N VAL A 13 -30.19 -40.46 14.09
CA VAL A 13 -31.34 -40.58 15.01
C VAL A 13 -32.65 -40.55 14.22
N PRO A 14 -33.51 -41.59 14.30
CA PRO A 14 -34.86 -41.57 13.70
C PRO A 14 -35.67 -40.36 14.21
N LYS A 15 -36.43 -39.69 13.34
CA LYS A 15 -37.03 -38.37 13.64
C LYS A 15 -37.91 -38.39 14.89
N GLU A 16 -38.77 -39.39 15.03
CA GLU A 16 -39.59 -39.63 16.22
C GLU A 16 -38.80 -39.87 17.52
N LYS A 17 -37.53 -40.28 17.46
CA LYS A 17 -36.66 -40.49 18.63
C LYS A 17 -35.86 -39.24 19.06
N ILE A 18 -35.71 -38.22 18.21
CA ILE A 18 -34.80 -37.09 18.46
C ILE A 18 -35.05 -36.40 19.81
N LYS A 19 -36.32 -36.19 20.20
CA LYS A 19 -36.66 -35.57 21.48
C LYS A 19 -36.20 -36.40 22.68
N GLN A 20 -36.52 -37.71 22.69
CA GLN A 20 -36.10 -38.64 23.74
C GLN A 20 -34.56 -38.72 23.85
N VAL A 21 -33.86 -38.74 22.71
CA VAL A 21 -32.39 -38.77 22.67
C VAL A 21 -31.80 -37.49 23.26
N LYS A 22 -32.31 -36.29 22.89
CA LYS A 22 -31.86 -35.01 23.46
C LYS A 22 -32.08 -34.94 24.97
N GLU A 23 -33.27 -35.28 25.45
CA GLU A 23 -33.60 -35.32 26.90
C GLU A 23 -32.68 -36.28 27.66
N ARG A 24 -32.40 -37.47 27.09
CA ARG A 24 -31.55 -38.48 27.73
C ARG A 24 -30.07 -38.08 27.77
N ILE A 25 -29.56 -37.41 26.74
CA ILE A 25 -28.22 -36.80 26.70
C ILE A 25 -28.10 -35.69 27.76
N GLN A 26 -29.07 -34.77 27.83
CA GLN A 26 -29.06 -33.69 28.82
C GLN A 26 -29.06 -34.20 30.26
N TYR A 27 -29.78 -35.30 30.53
CA TYR A 27 -29.75 -35.95 31.83
C TYR A 27 -28.40 -36.63 32.11
N PHE A 28 -27.82 -37.35 31.13
CA PHE A 28 -26.49 -37.96 31.24
C PHE A 28 -25.39 -36.92 31.54
N TYR A 29 -25.45 -35.77 30.86
CA TYR A 29 -24.53 -34.66 31.06
C TYR A 29 -24.56 -34.11 32.50
N ARG A 30 -25.76 -33.96 33.07
CA ARG A 30 -25.97 -33.46 34.43
C ARG A 30 -25.33 -34.40 35.46
N GLU A 31 -25.68 -35.68 35.39
CA GLU A 31 -25.15 -36.74 36.25
C GLU A 31 -23.61 -36.81 36.22
N ILE A 32 -22.98 -36.67 35.04
CA ILE A 32 -21.51 -36.61 34.90
C ILE A 32 -20.91 -35.34 35.53
N SER A 33 -21.55 -34.20 35.37
CA SER A 33 -21.02 -32.91 35.84
C SER A 33 -21.15 -32.71 37.35
N GLU A 34 -22.08 -33.42 37.98
CA GLU A 34 -22.30 -33.42 39.42
C GLU A 34 -21.42 -34.49 40.11
N ASN A 35 -21.36 -35.72 39.59
CA ASN A 35 -20.59 -36.84 40.16
C ASN A 35 -19.09 -36.84 39.74
N LYS A 36 -18.39 -35.72 39.98
CA LYS A 36 -17.07 -35.34 39.44
C LYS A 36 -15.84 -36.24 39.75
N LYS A 37 -15.88 -37.56 39.58
CA LYS A 37 -14.68 -38.41 39.38
C LYS A 37 -14.86 -39.86 38.91
N LYS A 38 -16.08 -40.39 38.75
CA LYS A 38 -16.28 -41.79 38.31
C LYS A 38 -17.47 -41.98 37.37
N ILE A 39 -17.18 -42.24 36.09
CA ILE A 39 -18.20 -42.46 35.06
C ILE A 39 -18.97 -43.79 35.21
N PHE A 40 -18.39 -44.77 35.92
CA PHE A 40 -19.03 -46.08 36.16
C PHE A 40 -19.95 -46.09 37.39
N ASP A 41 -19.93 -45.05 38.22
CA ASP A 41 -20.81 -44.90 39.39
C ASP A 41 -22.14 -44.19 39.03
N ILE A 42 -22.34 -43.82 37.75
CA ILE A 42 -23.58 -43.24 37.21
C ILE A 42 -24.77 -44.20 37.41
N PRO A 43 -25.99 -43.70 37.75
CA PRO A 43 -27.15 -44.55 38.03
C PRO A 43 -27.42 -45.64 36.99
N LYS A 44 -27.82 -46.83 37.50
CA LYS A 44 -28.01 -48.10 36.76
C LYS A 44 -28.94 -48.07 35.53
N GLY A 45 -29.61 -46.95 35.25
CA GLY A 45 -30.37 -46.74 34.02
C GLY A 45 -29.55 -46.35 32.79
N PHE A 46 -28.25 -46.05 32.92
CA PHE A 46 -27.39 -45.60 31.81
C PHE A 46 -26.43 -46.62 31.23
N TRP A 47 -26.02 -47.67 31.96
CA TRP A 47 -25.11 -48.73 31.47
C TRP A 47 -23.94 -48.20 30.62
N VAL A 48 -23.03 -47.45 31.24
CA VAL A 48 -21.82 -46.97 30.55
C VAL A 48 -20.83 -48.13 30.39
N LYS A 49 -20.42 -48.40 29.15
CA LYS A 49 -19.43 -49.42 28.81
C LYS A 49 -18.24 -48.76 28.11
N LYS A 50 -17.01 -49.20 28.42
CA LYS A 50 -15.80 -48.82 27.70
C LYS A 50 -15.60 -49.75 26.51
N LEU A 51 -15.28 -49.20 25.34
CA LEU A 51 -15.08 -49.93 24.09
C LEU A 51 -13.60 -49.98 23.68
N LYS A 52 -12.92 -48.82 23.67
CA LYS A 52 -11.47 -48.69 23.47
C LYS A 52 -10.87 -47.73 24.50
N GLU A 53 -9.57 -47.43 24.42
CA GLU A 53 -8.82 -46.64 25.41
C GLU A 53 -9.50 -45.31 25.81
N ASN A 54 -10.03 -44.56 24.86
CA ASN A 54 -10.82 -43.34 25.10
C ASN A 54 -12.26 -43.39 24.57
N LEU A 55 -12.71 -44.53 24.02
CA LEU A 55 -14.04 -44.71 23.41
C LEU A 55 -14.98 -45.47 24.35
N TYR A 56 -16.21 -44.99 24.48
CA TYR A 56 -17.25 -45.46 25.39
C TYR A 56 -18.62 -45.50 24.69
N GLU A 57 -19.58 -46.22 25.28
CA GLU A 57 -21.00 -46.10 24.95
C GLU A 57 -21.85 -45.92 26.22
N PHE A 58 -23.03 -45.28 26.08
CA PHE A 58 -24.09 -45.32 27.08
C PHE A 58 -25.44 -45.67 26.46
N ARG A 59 -26.34 -46.18 27.31
CA ARG A 59 -27.66 -46.68 26.94
C ARG A 59 -28.73 -45.58 27.01
N VAL A 60 -29.41 -45.36 25.88
CA VAL A 60 -30.56 -44.43 25.82
C VAL A 60 -31.83 -45.13 26.30
N ASN A 61 -32.09 -46.32 25.77
CA ASN A 61 -33.19 -47.21 26.15
C ASN A 61 -32.77 -48.69 25.93
N SER A 62 -33.69 -49.65 25.96
CA SER A 62 -33.36 -51.07 25.77
C SER A 62 -32.58 -51.35 24.48
N GLY A 63 -33.03 -50.84 23.34
CA GLY A 63 -32.39 -51.02 22.04
C GLY A 63 -31.28 -50.02 21.73
N ASP A 64 -31.44 -48.76 22.13
CA ASP A 64 -30.63 -47.67 21.60
C ASP A 64 -29.37 -47.34 22.43
N ARG A 65 -28.30 -46.91 21.75
CA ARG A 65 -26.99 -46.55 22.32
C ARG A 65 -26.49 -45.20 21.78
N VAL A 66 -25.63 -44.56 22.55
CA VAL A 66 -24.83 -43.39 22.13
C VAL A 66 -23.36 -43.69 22.39
N LEU A 67 -22.55 -43.65 21.34
CA LEU A 67 -21.10 -43.72 21.43
C LEU A 67 -20.52 -42.34 21.75
N PHE A 68 -19.50 -42.30 22.59
CA PHE A 68 -18.82 -41.07 22.97
C PHE A 68 -17.35 -41.31 23.36
N GLU A 69 -16.54 -40.26 23.34
CA GLU A 69 -15.13 -40.31 23.74
C GLU A 69 -14.77 -39.19 24.72
N PHE A 70 -13.58 -39.29 25.31
CA PHE A 70 -12.89 -38.16 25.93
C PHE A 70 -11.68 -37.75 25.09
N LYS A 71 -11.60 -36.47 24.72
CA LYS A 71 -10.47 -35.89 23.99
C LYS A 71 -9.81 -34.76 24.77
N ASP A 72 -8.49 -34.72 24.67
CA ASP A 72 -7.64 -33.72 25.31
C ASP A 72 -7.50 -32.47 24.40
N ILE A 73 -8.61 -31.77 24.21
CA ILE A 73 -8.72 -30.64 23.26
C ILE A 73 -8.06 -29.39 23.86
N LYS A 74 -6.78 -29.17 23.54
CA LYS A 74 -6.01 -27.98 23.96
C LYS A 74 -6.30 -26.75 23.08
N ARG A 75 -7.57 -26.33 23.06
CA ARG A 75 -8.03 -25.08 22.43
C ARG A 75 -8.52 -24.10 23.51
N ALA A 76 -8.41 -22.79 23.27
CA ALA A 76 -8.85 -21.78 24.23
C ALA A 76 -10.32 -21.97 24.62
N GLY A 77 -10.65 -21.75 25.91
CA GLY A 77 -11.98 -22.01 26.48
C GLY A 77 -12.27 -23.46 26.91
N TYR A 78 -11.39 -24.42 26.59
CA TYR A 78 -11.52 -25.83 27.00
C TYR A 78 -10.50 -26.21 28.09
N GLY A 79 -10.95 -27.04 29.04
CA GLY A 79 -10.07 -27.73 29.98
C GLY A 79 -9.48 -29.01 29.38
N GLU A 80 -8.50 -29.61 30.04
CA GLU A 80 -7.69 -30.71 29.49
C GLU A 80 -8.45 -31.96 29.02
N LYS A 81 -9.73 -32.16 29.37
CA LYS A 81 -10.58 -33.23 28.84
C LYS A 81 -12.01 -32.78 28.55
N VAL A 82 -12.47 -33.07 27.33
CA VAL A 82 -13.79 -32.73 26.77
C VAL A 82 -14.48 -34.02 26.35
N LEU A 83 -15.81 -34.11 26.52
CA LEU A 83 -16.58 -35.28 26.09
C LEU A 83 -17.19 -35.03 24.70
N VAL A 84 -17.00 -35.95 23.76
CA VAL A 84 -17.54 -35.84 22.39
C VAL A 84 -18.52 -36.98 22.11
N LEU A 85 -19.76 -36.67 21.72
CA LEU A 85 -20.77 -37.64 21.26
C LEU A 85 -20.57 -37.93 19.78
N LEU A 86 -20.41 -39.20 19.42
CA LEU A 86 -19.88 -39.65 18.14
C LEU A 86 -20.95 -40.21 17.22
N LEU A 87 -21.78 -41.13 17.71
CA LEU A 87 -22.80 -41.82 16.94
C LEU A 87 -23.99 -42.26 17.80
N PHE A 88 -25.19 -42.25 17.24
CA PHE A 88 -26.36 -42.94 17.77
C PHE A 88 -26.58 -44.26 17.03
N SER A 89 -26.87 -45.35 17.75
CA SER A 89 -27.09 -46.68 17.17
C SER A 89 -28.34 -47.35 17.74
N THR A 90 -28.99 -48.18 16.93
CA THR A 90 -30.22 -48.93 17.28
C THR A 90 -29.97 -50.44 17.26
N HIS A 91 -29.76 -51.01 18.44
CA HIS A 91 -29.28 -52.38 18.68
C HIS A 91 -27.88 -52.71 18.14
N ASP A 92 -27.34 -53.79 18.70
CA ASP A 92 -25.94 -54.21 18.59
C ASP A 92 -25.63 -54.77 17.19
N LEU A 93 -24.37 -54.66 16.73
CA LEU A 93 -23.89 -54.94 15.36
C LEU A 93 -24.01 -56.42 14.87
N ALA A 94 -24.79 -57.24 15.55
CA ALA A 94 -24.79 -58.71 15.44
C ALA A 94 -26.00 -59.28 14.66
N VAL A 95 -26.13 -58.97 13.36
CA VAL A 95 -27.09 -59.70 12.48
C VAL A 95 -26.54 -60.04 11.08
N LYS A 96 -25.69 -59.21 10.43
CA LYS A 96 -25.46 -59.32 8.96
C LYS A 96 -24.01 -59.31 8.44
N SER A 97 -23.01 -59.77 9.20
CA SER A 97 -21.65 -60.05 8.68
C SER A 97 -21.53 -61.47 8.10
N GLY A 98 -22.32 -61.76 7.07
CA GLY A 98 -22.27 -63.04 6.36
C GLY A 98 -21.12 -63.12 5.35
N ILE A 99 -20.16 -64.02 5.61
CA ILE A 99 -19.19 -64.61 4.65
C ILE A 99 -17.95 -63.75 4.27
N ARG A 100 -16.81 -64.05 4.94
CA ARG A 100 -15.39 -64.05 4.42
C ARG A 100 -14.72 -62.69 4.10
N GLN A 101 -13.38 -62.52 4.17
CA GLN A 101 -12.27 -63.31 4.76
C GLN A 101 -10.98 -62.46 4.99
N ASN A 102 -10.07 -62.99 5.81
CA ASN A 102 -8.60 -62.76 5.87
C ASN A 102 -8.03 -61.43 6.43
N LYS A 103 -7.28 -61.58 7.54
CA LYS A 103 -5.80 -61.39 7.69
C LYS A 103 -5.10 -60.26 6.91
N THR A 104 -4.20 -59.46 7.49
CA THR A 104 -3.74 -59.27 8.91
C THR A 104 -3.27 -57.79 9.09
N GLU A 105 -2.24 -57.29 9.82
CA GLU A 105 -1.19 -57.80 10.74
C GLU A 105 -0.78 -56.69 11.75
N ASP A 106 0.12 -56.96 12.71
CA ASP A 106 0.40 -56.09 13.89
C ASP A 106 1.29 -54.86 13.67
N LEU A 107 1.14 -53.85 14.55
CA LEU A 107 2.26 -53.08 15.13
C LEU A 107 1.90 -52.54 16.53
N LYS A 108 2.92 -52.31 17.39
CA LYS A 108 2.77 -52.11 18.85
C LYS A 108 2.76 -50.64 19.28
N VAL A 109 2.01 -50.35 20.34
CA VAL A 109 2.11 -49.13 21.18
C VAL A 109 2.10 -49.52 22.66
N GLU A 110 2.69 -48.69 23.53
CA GLU A 110 2.87 -48.97 24.96
C GLU A 110 1.61 -48.71 25.80
N LYS A 111 1.53 -49.31 27.00
CA LYS A 111 0.34 -49.28 27.87
C LYS A 111 0.37 -48.15 28.91
N LEU A 112 -0.80 -47.60 29.21
CA LEU A 112 -1.12 -47.07 30.54
C LEU A 112 -2.21 -47.94 31.20
N GLU A 113 -1.98 -48.40 32.43
CA GLU A 113 -2.81 -49.41 33.06
C GLU A 113 -3.99 -48.82 33.85
N ILE A 114 -5.20 -49.33 33.58
CA ILE A 114 -6.38 -49.15 34.41
C ILE A 114 -7.00 -50.54 34.66
N GLU A 115 -6.59 -51.20 35.74
CA GLU A 115 -7.34 -52.32 36.33
C GLU A 115 -8.71 -51.83 36.83
N LYS A 116 -9.83 -52.54 36.74
CA LYS A 116 -10.21 -53.90 36.27
C LYS A 116 -11.57 -53.76 35.54
N SER A 117 -12.04 -54.68 34.70
CA SER A 117 -11.53 -55.96 34.22
C SER A 117 -12.06 -56.20 32.81
N CYS A 118 -11.21 -56.62 31.86
CA CYS A 118 -11.65 -56.85 30.48
C CYS A 118 -12.24 -58.26 30.32
N GLU A 119 -13.54 -58.35 30.05
CA GLU A 119 -14.05 -59.44 29.20
C GLU A 119 -13.66 -59.13 27.75
N ILE A 120 -13.34 -60.16 26.97
CA ILE A 120 -12.78 -60.01 25.62
C ILE A 120 -13.84 -59.45 24.68
N VAL A 121 -13.60 -58.25 24.14
CA VAL A 121 -14.41 -57.65 23.07
C VAL A 121 -13.93 -58.20 21.73
N ASP A 122 -14.87 -58.55 20.84
CA ASP A 122 -14.61 -59.18 19.55
C ASP A 122 -13.83 -58.25 18.60
N GLU A 123 -12.66 -58.69 18.11
CA GLU A 123 -11.79 -58.00 17.15
C GLU A 123 -12.50 -57.54 15.87
N ARG A 124 -13.71 -58.07 15.60
CA ARG A 124 -14.55 -57.68 14.46
C ARG A 124 -15.25 -56.34 14.64
N LEU A 125 -15.54 -55.92 15.88
CA LEU A 125 -16.09 -54.58 16.14
C LEU A 125 -15.08 -53.48 15.81
N ASP A 126 -13.79 -53.76 15.98
CA ASP A 126 -12.73 -52.76 15.84
C ASP A 126 -12.70 -52.13 14.44
N LYS A 127 -12.83 -52.91 13.35
CA LYS A 127 -12.72 -52.35 11.99
C LYS A 127 -13.86 -51.42 11.60
N ASP A 128 -15.11 -51.77 11.92
CA ASP A 128 -16.26 -50.91 11.63
C ASP A 128 -16.25 -49.67 12.55
N LEU A 129 -15.86 -49.83 13.82
CA LEU A 129 -15.67 -48.71 14.73
C LEU A 129 -14.52 -47.80 14.30
N ASP A 130 -13.40 -48.32 13.83
CA ASP A 130 -12.25 -47.51 13.38
C ASP A 130 -12.52 -46.80 12.05
N ALA A 131 -13.30 -47.40 11.15
CA ALA A 131 -13.78 -46.70 9.95
C ALA A 131 -14.70 -45.52 10.31
N ILE A 132 -15.63 -45.72 11.25
CA ILE A 132 -16.50 -44.65 11.77
C ILE A 132 -15.69 -43.59 12.54
N TYR A 133 -14.76 -44.02 13.40
CA TYR A 133 -13.96 -43.15 14.27
C TYR A 133 -12.96 -42.32 13.47
N SER A 134 -12.30 -42.89 12.45
CA SER A 134 -11.43 -42.15 11.52
C SER A 134 -12.22 -41.14 10.66
N GLY A 135 -13.40 -41.52 10.16
CA GLY A 135 -14.31 -40.60 9.45
C GLY A 135 -14.94 -39.51 10.33
N ILE A 136 -14.88 -39.66 11.66
CA ILE A 136 -15.30 -38.67 12.65
C ILE A 136 -14.12 -37.79 13.11
N ASN A 137 -12.90 -38.34 13.15
CA ASN A 137 -11.69 -37.62 13.56
C ASN A 137 -11.32 -36.45 12.62
N SER A 138 -11.86 -36.44 11.39
CA SER A 138 -11.65 -35.42 10.36
C SER A 138 -12.69 -34.30 10.34
N LYS A 139 -13.41 -34.08 11.45
CA LYS A 139 -14.45 -33.05 11.54
C LYS A 139 -14.30 -32.20 12.81
N ILE A 140 -13.97 -30.92 12.65
CA ILE A 140 -14.23 -29.89 13.68
C ILE A 140 -15.63 -30.09 14.27
N VAL A 141 -15.69 -30.24 15.58
CA VAL A 141 -16.96 -30.16 16.29
C VAL A 141 -17.21 -28.71 16.70
N TYR A 142 -18.20 -28.10 16.05
CA TYR A 142 -18.62 -26.72 16.29
C TYR A 142 -19.64 -26.69 17.43
N GLU A 143 -19.52 -25.75 18.37
CA GLU A 143 -20.54 -25.54 19.41
C GLU A 143 -21.72 -24.77 18.81
N ILE A 144 -22.80 -25.50 18.47
CA ILE A 144 -24.09 -24.91 18.10
C ILE A 144 -24.77 -24.40 19.37
N THR A 145 -25.20 -23.13 19.39
CA THR A 145 -25.83 -22.50 20.56
C THR A 145 -27.11 -21.74 20.19
N SER A 146 -27.99 -21.50 21.17
CA SER A 146 -29.20 -20.70 20.97
C SER A 146 -28.87 -19.22 20.84
N ASP A 147 -29.74 -18.44 20.17
CA ASP A 147 -29.60 -16.98 20.11
C ASP A 147 -29.57 -16.34 21.51
N GLU A 148 -30.25 -16.94 22.48
CA GLU A 148 -30.29 -16.53 23.90
C GLU A 148 -28.91 -16.64 24.56
N ASN A 149 -28.21 -17.77 24.39
CA ASN A 149 -26.85 -17.94 24.89
C ASN A 149 -25.87 -17.01 24.15
N LEU A 150 -26.05 -16.82 22.84
CA LEU A 150 -25.20 -15.93 22.05
C LEU A 150 -25.38 -14.47 22.50
N LEU A 151 -26.60 -14.06 22.82
CA LEU A 151 -26.92 -12.76 23.41
C LEU A 151 -26.17 -12.55 24.74
N GLU A 152 -26.16 -13.56 25.61
CA GLU A 152 -25.40 -13.52 26.88
C GLU A 152 -23.90 -13.33 26.64
N PHE A 153 -23.30 -14.07 25.70
CA PHE A 153 -21.88 -13.89 25.34
C PHE A 153 -21.60 -12.48 24.78
N ILE A 154 -22.46 -11.96 23.89
CA ILE A 154 -22.34 -10.60 23.33
C ILE A 154 -22.47 -9.53 24.42
N GLN A 155 -23.41 -9.67 25.36
CA GLN A 155 -23.63 -8.71 26.45
C GLN A 155 -22.50 -8.69 27.48
N ASN A 156 -21.84 -9.83 27.69
CA ASN A 156 -20.68 -9.95 28.58
C ASN A 156 -19.34 -9.54 27.92
N GLU A 157 -19.37 -9.03 26.67
CA GLU A 157 -18.19 -8.80 25.82
C GLU A 157 -17.25 -10.03 25.69
N ASP A 158 -17.81 -11.24 25.72
CA ASP A 158 -17.04 -12.48 25.78
C ASP A 158 -16.25 -12.71 24.48
N GLU A 159 -14.93 -12.92 24.60
CA GLU A 159 -14.05 -13.30 23.49
C GLU A 159 -14.51 -14.61 22.82
N TYR A 160 -15.19 -15.48 23.56
CA TYR A 160 -15.76 -16.71 23.05
C TYR A 160 -17.01 -16.52 22.18
N THR A 161 -17.56 -15.30 22.04
CA THR A 161 -18.73 -15.02 21.18
C THR A 161 -18.58 -15.57 19.75
N TYR A 162 -17.39 -15.42 19.15
CA TYR A 162 -17.12 -15.90 17.78
C TYR A 162 -16.84 -17.41 17.70
N TYR A 163 -16.80 -18.13 18.84
CA TYR A 163 -16.56 -19.57 18.87
C TYR A 163 -17.82 -20.40 18.56
N TYR A 164 -18.99 -19.84 18.83
CA TYR A 164 -20.27 -20.48 18.63
C TYR A 164 -20.86 -20.15 17.26
N LEU A 165 -21.70 -21.04 16.77
CA LEU A 165 -22.58 -20.80 15.61
C LEU A 165 -24.02 -21.02 16.06
N ASN A 166 -24.96 -20.28 15.48
CA ASN A 166 -26.38 -20.64 15.55
C ASN A 166 -26.72 -21.65 14.42
N ASP A 167 -27.94 -22.21 14.44
CA ASP A 167 -28.40 -23.18 13.43
C ASP A 167 -28.27 -22.65 11.98
N GLU A 168 -28.65 -21.39 11.73
CA GLU A 168 -28.62 -20.74 10.40
C GLU A 168 -27.19 -20.64 9.85
N GLN A 169 -26.22 -20.30 10.72
CA GLN A 169 -24.80 -20.25 10.38
C GLN A 169 -24.18 -21.65 10.21
N TYR A 170 -24.59 -22.62 11.02
CA TYR A 170 -24.10 -23.99 10.97
C TYR A 170 -24.54 -24.74 9.70
N GLU A 171 -25.78 -24.55 9.25
CA GLU A 171 -26.27 -25.13 7.99
C GLU A 171 -25.39 -24.75 6.79
N ILE A 172 -24.87 -23.53 6.77
CA ILE A 172 -24.08 -23.00 5.65
C ILE A 172 -22.74 -23.72 5.51
N LEU A 173 -22.16 -24.22 6.61
CA LEU A 173 -20.91 -24.99 6.54
C LEU A 173 -21.06 -26.29 5.74
N ASN A 174 -22.23 -26.91 5.76
CA ASN A 174 -22.49 -28.16 5.03
C ASN A 174 -22.81 -27.93 3.54
N CYS A 175 -22.77 -26.69 3.05
CA CYS A 175 -23.07 -26.36 1.66
C CYS A 175 -21.90 -26.64 0.69
N GLU A 176 -22.25 -26.94 -0.55
CA GLU A 176 -21.33 -27.18 -1.66
C GLU A 176 -21.03 -25.89 -2.45
N PHE A 177 -19.98 -25.96 -3.27
CA PHE A 177 -19.50 -24.85 -4.11
C PHE A 177 -20.11 -24.93 -5.53
N PRO A 178 -20.36 -23.79 -6.21
CA PRO A 178 -20.14 -22.41 -5.78
C PRO A 178 -21.11 -21.98 -4.68
N LEU A 179 -20.62 -21.26 -3.67
CA LEU A 179 -21.41 -20.83 -2.52
C LEU A 179 -21.51 -19.30 -2.43
N PHE A 180 -22.73 -18.79 -2.61
CA PHE A 180 -23.05 -17.37 -2.43
C PHE A 180 -23.58 -17.13 -1.03
N LEU A 181 -22.82 -16.37 -0.22
CA LEU A 181 -23.17 -16.03 1.16
C LEU A 181 -23.59 -14.55 1.26
N LYS A 182 -24.89 -14.33 1.42
CA LYS A 182 -25.48 -13.01 1.67
C LYS A 182 -25.72 -12.80 3.16
N GLY A 183 -25.66 -11.55 3.60
CA GLY A 183 -25.94 -11.18 4.98
C GLY A 183 -25.40 -9.80 5.30
N SER A 184 -25.92 -9.19 6.35
CA SER A 184 -25.56 -7.83 6.71
C SER A 184 -24.20 -7.70 7.39
N ALA A 185 -23.76 -6.46 7.60
CA ALA A 185 -22.76 -6.16 8.61
C ALA A 185 -23.32 -6.47 10.02
N GLY A 186 -22.73 -7.47 10.68
CA GLY A 186 -23.20 -7.99 11.96
C GLY A 186 -23.91 -9.35 11.91
N SER A 187 -24.12 -9.95 10.72
CA SER A 187 -24.79 -11.26 10.63
C SER A 187 -23.88 -12.49 10.86
N GLY A 188 -22.57 -12.28 10.96
CA GLY A 188 -21.57 -13.35 11.13
C GLY A 188 -20.98 -13.93 9.84
N LYS A 189 -21.16 -13.27 8.68
CA LYS A 189 -20.57 -13.68 7.39
C LYS A 189 -19.10 -14.13 7.48
N THR A 190 -18.23 -13.26 8.00
CA THR A 190 -16.80 -13.52 8.18
C THR A 190 -16.54 -14.72 9.10
N THR A 191 -17.34 -14.91 10.16
CA THR A 191 -17.26 -16.10 11.02
C THR A 191 -17.54 -17.37 10.22
N VAL A 192 -18.62 -17.39 9.42
CA VAL A 192 -18.95 -18.54 8.56
C VAL A 192 -17.87 -18.78 7.51
N ALA A 193 -17.34 -17.73 6.87
CA ALA A 193 -16.26 -17.82 5.90
C ALA A 193 -14.98 -18.41 6.52
N ILE A 194 -14.55 -17.95 7.70
CA ILE A 194 -13.39 -18.50 8.42
C ILE A 194 -13.64 -19.95 8.84
N ARG A 195 -14.84 -20.29 9.33
CA ARG A 195 -15.17 -21.68 9.68
C ARG A 195 -15.17 -22.60 8.46
N LYS A 196 -15.67 -22.15 7.30
CA LYS A 196 -15.55 -22.89 6.04
C LYS A 196 -14.09 -23.04 5.60
N THR A 197 -13.25 -22.04 5.86
CA THR A 197 -11.80 -22.08 5.57
C THR A 197 -11.12 -23.18 6.39
N MET A 198 -11.43 -23.30 7.68
CA MET A 198 -10.90 -24.36 8.53
C MET A 198 -11.43 -25.75 8.15
N GLU A 199 -12.71 -25.85 7.76
CA GLU A 199 -13.34 -27.08 7.27
C GLU A 199 -12.71 -27.61 5.96
N LEU A 200 -12.04 -26.75 5.20
CA LEU A 200 -11.22 -27.11 4.06
C LEU A 200 -9.77 -27.42 4.43
N GLU A 201 -9.18 -26.77 5.43
CA GLU A 201 -7.81 -27.05 5.89
C GLU A 201 -7.67 -28.44 6.52
N GLU A 202 -8.68 -28.93 7.24
CA GLU A 202 -8.69 -30.31 7.76
C GLU A 202 -8.84 -31.37 6.64
N ARG A 203 -9.24 -30.96 5.43
CA ARG A 203 -9.17 -31.80 4.21
C ARG A 203 -7.77 -31.66 3.63
N GLN A 204 -6.87 -32.50 4.13
CA GLN A 204 -5.48 -32.61 3.66
C GLN A 204 -5.41 -32.68 2.12
N ASP A 205 -4.36 -32.12 1.54
CA ASP A 205 -4.11 -31.85 0.11
C ASP A 205 -4.82 -30.62 -0.53
N LEU A 206 -5.76 -29.93 0.14
CA LEU A 206 -6.39 -28.73 -0.44
C LEU A 206 -5.65 -27.42 -0.11
N LYS A 207 -5.20 -26.68 -1.14
CA LYS A 207 -4.67 -25.31 -0.97
C LYS A 207 -5.78 -24.26 -1.04
N VAL A 208 -5.97 -23.49 0.03
CA VAL A 208 -7.08 -22.53 0.17
C VAL A 208 -6.58 -21.08 0.15
N GLY A 209 -7.22 -20.22 -0.66
CA GLY A 209 -6.96 -18.78 -0.69
C GLY A 209 -8.08 -17.99 -0.01
N TYR A 210 -7.78 -17.31 1.09
CA TYR A 210 -8.71 -16.38 1.75
C TYR A 210 -8.44 -14.95 1.29
N ILE A 211 -9.37 -14.36 0.53
CA ILE A 211 -9.20 -13.10 -0.19
C ILE A 211 -10.15 -12.03 0.35
N THR A 212 -9.65 -10.81 0.57
CA THR A 212 -10.49 -9.64 0.92
C THR A 212 -10.10 -8.40 0.12
N PHE A 213 -10.95 -7.37 0.11
CA PHE A 213 -10.65 -6.13 -0.64
C PHE A 213 -9.49 -5.32 -0.07
N THR A 214 -9.22 -5.32 1.26
CA THR A 214 -8.16 -4.48 1.87
C THR A 214 -7.33 -5.20 2.93
N GLN A 215 -6.07 -4.79 3.08
CA GLN A 215 -5.13 -5.33 4.07
C GLN A 215 -5.72 -5.45 5.50
N PRO A 216 -6.42 -4.44 6.07
CA PRO A 216 -6.95 -4.53 7.43
C PRO A 216 -8.14 -5.49 7.58
N LEU A 217 -8.89 -5.78 6.49
CA LEU A 217 -9.93 -6.80 6.51
C LEU A 217 -9.30 -8.20 6.55
N LYS A 218 -8.27 -8.44 5.73
CA LYS A 218 -7.44 -9.65 5.77
C LYS A 218 -6.83 -9.86 7.16
N GLU A 219 -6.31 -8.82 7.79
CA GLU A 219 -5.66 -8.92 9.10
C GLU A 219 -6.65 -9.27 10.22
N LYS A 220 -7.84 -8.65 10.26
CA LYS A 220 -8.91 -9.04 11.20
C LYS A 220 -9.37 -10.48 10.97
N ALA A 221 -9.52 -10.89 9.72
CA ALA A 221 -9.92 -12.25 9.35
C ALA A 221 -8.83 -13.29 9.72
N HIS A 222 -7.57 -12.96 9.51
CA HIS A 222 -6.42 -13.79 9.88
C HIS A 222 -6.25 -13.91 11.40
N GLU A 223 -6.44 -12.82 12.17
CA GLU A 223 -6.43 -12.86 13.64
C GLU A 223 -7.56 -13.75 14.19
N MET A 224 -8.76 -13.70 13.61
CA MET A 224 -9.86 -14.61 13.95
C MET A 224 -9.47 -16.06 13.67
N TYR A 225 -8.90 -16.35 12.50
CA TYR A 225 -8.48 -17.69 12.11
C TYR A 225 -7.41 -18.27 13.05
N GLU A 226 -6.32 -17.55 13.34
CA GLU A 226 -5.25 -18.04 14.24
C GLU A 226 -5.75 -18.30 15.67
N LYS A 227 -6.81 -17.63 16.13
CA LYS A 227 -7.47 -17.91 17.43
C LYS A 227 -8.25 -19.23 17.45
N PHE A 228 -8.78 -19.67 16.32
CA PHE A 228 -9.55 -20.93 16.22
C PHE A 228 -8.72 -22.14 15.76
N ARG A 229 -7.64 -21.87 15.02
CA ARG A 229 -6.81 -22.87 14.35
C ARG A 229 -6.18 -23.83 15.35
N ASP A 230 -6.09 -25.11 14.98
CA ASP A 230 -5.23 -26.04 15.71
C ASP A 230 -3.76 -25.78 15.35
N PRO A 231 -2.88 -25.43 16.30
CA PRO A 231 -1.47 -25.14 15.99
C PRO A 231 -0.69 -26.37 15.50
N ASN A 232 -1.25 -27.58 15.66
CA ASN A 232 -0.60 -28.84 15.27
C ASN A 232 -0.88 -29.25 13.81
N CYS A 233 -1.83 -28.61 13.12
CA CYS A 233 -2.11 -28.88 11.71
C CYS A 233 -1.12 -28.15 10.78
N GLU A 234 -0.82 -28.73 9.61
CA GLU A 234 -0.03 -28.05 8.56
C GLU A 234 -0.83 -26.91 7.91
N LYS A 235 -0.16 -25.77 7.64
CA LYS A 235 -0.85 -24.53 7.25
C LYS A 235 -1.08 -24.43 5.74
N MET A 236 -2.26 -24.87 5.31
CA MET A 236 -2.67 -24.93 3.90
C MET A 236 -3.43 -23.68 3.41
N VAL A 237 -3.73 -22.75 4.32
CA VAL A 237 -4.46 -21.51 4.03
C VAL A 237 -3.52 -20.32 3.84
N GLU A 238 -3.59 -19.68 2.67
CA GLU A 238 -2.93 -18.40 2.39
C GLU A 238 -3.96 -17.25 2.48
N PHE A 239 -3.63 -16.18 3.21
CA PHE A 239 -4.48 -15.00 3.40
C PHE A 239 -3.94 -13.80 2.60
N TYR A 240 -4.81 -13.14 1.80
CA TYR A 240 -4.45 -11.98 0.97
C TYR A 240 -5.51 -10.89 0.98
N SER A 241 -5.07 -9.63 0.93
CA SER A 241 -5.82 -8.58 0.24
C SER A 241 -5.54 -8.60 -1.26
N LEU A 242 -6.38 -7.97 -2.08
CA LEU A 242 -6.15 -7.89 -3.53
C LEU A 242 -4.79 -7.26 -3.89
N GLU A 243 -4.36 -6.23 -3.16
CA GLU A 243 -3.04 -5.61 -3.33
C GLU A 243 -1.90 -6.62 -3.16
N GLU A 244 -1.91 -7.39 -2.07
CA GLU A 244 -0.89 -8.42 -1.81
C GLU A 244 -0.98 -9.60 -2.80
N LEU A 245 -2.18 -9.88 -3.33
CA LEU A 245 -2.37 -10.89 -4.38
C LEU A 245 -1.76 -10.43 -5.71
N TYR A 246 -1.97 -9.16 -6.12
CA TYR A 246 -1.33 -8.58 -7.30
C TYR A 246 0.20 -8.55 -7.14
N GLU A 247 0.70 -8.11 -5.97
CA GLU A 247 2.13 -8.13 -5.64
C GLU A 247 2.71 -9.55 -5.73
N LYS A 248 2.01 -10.57 -5.22
CA LYS A 248 2.44 -11.98 -5.31
C LYS A 248 2.47 -12.50 -6.76
N GLN A 249 1.54 -12.09 -7.63
CA GLN A 249 1.45 -12.63 -9.00
C GLN A 249 2.30 -11.90 -10.04
N LEU A 250 2.42 -10.58 -9.88
CA LEU A 250 2.99 -9.67 -10.88
C LEU A 250 4.23 -8.90 -10.36
N ARG A 251 4.39 -8.77 -9.04
CA ARG A 251 5.30 -7.81 -8.36
C ARG A 251 4.95 -6.34 -8.61
N GLU A 252 3.70 -6.08 -8.98
CA GLU A 252 3.15 -4.75 -9.27
C GLU A 252 2.07 -4.39 -8.23
N LYS A 253 1.90 -3.10 -7.92
CA LYS A 253 0.91 -2.63 -6.94
C LYS A 253 -0.19 -1.78 -7.59
N PRO A 254 -1.47 -1.96 -7.18
CA PRO A 254 -2.57 -1.12 -7.63
C PRO A 254 -2.40 0.31 -7.13
N THR A 255 -2.70 1.27 -7.99
CA THR A 255 -2.54 2.70 -7.66
C THR A 255 -3.88 3.42 -7.37
N GLY A 256 -5.01 2.84 -7.80
CA GLY A 256 -6.36 3.15 -7.32
C GLY A 256 -6.84 4.59 -7.50
N LEU A 257 -7.83 4.98 -6.68
CA LEU A 257 -8.50 6.29 -6.77
C LEU A 257 -7.49 7.46 -6.71
N LYS A 258 -6.44 7.36 -5.89
CA LYS A 258 -5.41 8.41 -5.77
C LYS A 258 -4.73 8.71 -7.11
N ILE A 259 -4.55 7.73 -8.00
CA ILE A 259 -3.96 7.98 -9.32
C ILE A 259 -4.98 8.55 -10.32
N PHE A 260 -6.26 8.24 -10.16
CA PHE A 260 -7.30 8.91 -10.93
C PHE A 260 -7.47 10.37 -10.49
N GLU A 261 -7.37 10.67 -9.21
CA GLU A 261 -7.36 12.05 -8.69
C GLU A 261 -6.13 12.81 -9.19
N LYS A 262 -4.95 12.17 -9.20
CA LYS A 262 -3.72 12.70 -9.84
C LYS A 262 -3.90 12.96 -11.33
N PHE A 263 -4.55 12.05 -12.07
CA PHE A 263 -4.90 12.24 -13.48
C PHE A 263 -5.82 13.44 -13.70
N ILE A 264 -6.89 13.57 -12.89
CA ILE A 264 -7.80 14.72 -12.98
C ILE A 264 -7.07 16.02 -12.66
N TYR A 265 -6.13 16.03 -11.72
CA TYR A 265 -5.31 17.21 -11.38
C TYR A 265 -4.30 17.58 -12.49
N GLU A 266 -3.52 16.61 -13.00
CA GLU A 266 -2.51 16.84 -14.04
C GLU A 266 -3.13 17.19 -15.40
N TYR A 267 -4.13 16.41 -15.83
CA TYR A 267 -4.67 16.48 -17.19
C TYR A 267 -5.89 17.42 -17.29
N ASN A 268 -6.59 17.66 -16.17
CA ASN A 268 -7.81 18.48 -16.10
C ASN A 268 -8.81 18.21 -17.27
N PRO A 269 -9.20 16.93 -17.50
CA PRO A 269 -10.05 16.59 -18.63
C PRO A 269 -11.41 17.27 -18.48
N ARG A 270 -11.90 17.85 -19.58
CA ARG A 270 -13.22 18.50 -19.62
C ARG A 270 -14.33 17.47 -19.33
N THR A 271 -14.81 17.45 -18.10
CA THR A 271 -15.86 16.54 -17.65
C THR A 271 -17.22 16.85 -18.29
N PRO A 272 -18.11 15.86 -18.44
CA PRO A 272 -19.46 16.09 -18.96
C PRO A 272 -20.25 17.08 -18.09
N LYS A 273 -21.07 17.93 -18.72
CA LYS A 273 -21.72 19.06 -18.04
C LYS A 273 -22.67 18.59 -16.94
N GLY A 274 -22.25 18.76 -15.68
CA GLY A 274 -23.03 18.41 -14.48
C GLY A 274 -22.69 17.06 -13.85
N MET A 275 -21.62 16.41 -14.31
CA MET A 275 -21.02 15.22 -13.69
C MET A 275 -19.94 15.61 -12.67
N GLU A 276 -19.88 14.91 -11.54
CA GLU A 276 -18.83 15.03 -10.53
C GLU A 276 -17.64 14.08 -10.81
N ASN A 277 -16.43 14.43 -10.39
CA ASN A 277 -15.21 13.62 -10.65
C ASN A 277 -15.31 12.19 -10.10
N LEU A 278 -16.00 12.02 -8.96
CA LEU A 278 -16.27 10.70 -8.40
C LEU A 278 -17.16 9.88 -9.35
N GLU A 279 -18.28 10.43 -9.82
CA GLU A 279 -19.21 9.77 -10.76
C GLU A 279 -18.51 9.32 -12.05
N LEU A 280 -17.56 10.13 -12.53
CA LEU A 280 -16.71 9.83 -13.68
C LEU A 280 -15.75 8.66 -13.40
N TYR A 281 -15.07 8.66 -12.25
CA TYR A 281 -14.28 7.49 -11.81
C TYR A 281 -15.16 6.25 -11.67
N GLN A 282 -16.40 6.40 -11.19
CA GLN A 282 -17.29 5.26 -10.97
C GLN A 282 -17.58 4.51 -12.27
N GLU A 283 -17.92 5.25 -13.32
CA GLU A 283 -18.20 4.71 -14.64
C GLU A 283 -16.95 4.07 -15.27
N ILE A 284 -15.79 4.72 -15.16
CA ILE A 284 -14.54 4.23 -15.74
C ILE A 284 -14.07 2.95 -15.03
N ARG A 285 -13.95 2.95 -13.70
CA ARG A 285 -13.49 1.78 -12.93
C ARG A 285 -14.49 0.62 -13.02
N GLY A 286 -15.77 0.89 -12.81
CA GLY A 286 -16.78 -0.15 -12.64
C GLY A 286 -17.29 -0.74 -13.96
N ILE A 287 -17.60 0.11 -14.95
CA ILE A 287 -18.16 -0.33 -16.23
C ILE A 287 -17.08 -0.47 -17.30
N ILE A 288 -16.40 0.64 -17.65
CA ILE A 288 -15.59 0.68 -18.88
C ILE A 288 -14.34 -0.20 -18.76
N LYS A 289 -13.70 -0.22 -17.58
CA LYS A 289 -12.58 -1.13 -17.28
C LYS A 289 -13.00 -2.38 -16.52
N GLY A 290 -14.04 -2.30 -15.69
CA GLY A 290 -14.42 -3.37 -14.76
C GLY A 290 -15.47 -4.39 -15.22
N SER A 291 -16.17 -4.17 -16.34
CA SER A 291 -17.16 -5.14 -16.84
C SER A 291 -16.54 -6.23 -17.74
N MET A 292 -17.17 -7.41 -17.71
CA MET A 292 -16.90 -8.61 -18.51
C MET A 292 -17.91 -8.82 -19.65
N GLY A 293 -18.90 -7.95 -19.81
CA GLY A 293 -19.89 -8.01 -20.89
C GLY A 293 -19.34 -7.52 -22.23
N ALA A 294 -19.65 -8.23 -23.30
CA ALA A 294 -19.34 -7.84 -24.68
C ALA A 294 -20.49 -8.22 -25.63
N LYS A 295 -20.71 -7.49 -26.72
CA LYS A 295 -21.78 -7.72 -27.72
C LYS A 295 -23.19 -7.85 -27.12
N GLY A 296 -23.46 -7.13 -26.03
CA GLY A 296 -24.75 -7.13 -25.33
C GLY A 296 -24.70 -7.70 -23.91
N VAL A 297 -25.88 -7.96 -23.35
CA VAL A 297 -26.05 -8.25 -21.92
C VAL A 297 -26.03 -9.75 -21.64
N GLY A 298 -25.12 -10.19 -20.78
CA GLY A 298 -25.22 -11.49 -20.07
C GLY A 298 -24.06 -12.46 -20.29
N ASN A 299 -23.19 -12.27 -21.28
CA ASN A 299 -22.00 -13.10 -21.43
C ASN A 299 -20.84 -12.64 -20.52
N TRP A 300 -19.77 -13.45 -20.49
CA TRP A 300 -18.52 -13.20 -19.77
C TRP A 300 -17.34 -13.32 -20.74
N ASN A 301 -17.55 -12.88 -21.99
CA ASN A 301 -16.71 -13.19 -23.14
C ASN A 301 -16.02 -11.93 -23.70
N ARG A 302 -15.67 -10.99 -22.82
CA ARG A 302 -14.83 -9.83 -23.15
C ARG A 302 -13.44 -10.27 -23.63
N ASP A 303 -12.90 -9.57 -24.63
CA ASP A 303 -11.48 -9.66 -24.95
C ASP A 303 -10.65 -8.97 -23.86
N LEU A 304 -10.00 -9.77 -23.02
CA LEU A 304 -9.17 -9.28 -21.90
C LEU A 304 -7.85 -8.65 -22.35
N LYS A 305 -7.46 -8.79 -23.63
CA LYS A 305 -6.32 -8.07 -24.19
C LYS A 305 -6.57 -6.58 -24.34
N GLN A 306 -7.83 -6.13 -24.23
CA GLN A 306 -8.23 -4.73 -24.31
C GLN A 306 -8.50 -4.16 -22.91
N GLU A 307 -7.85 -3.03 -22.62
CA GLU A 307 -7.91 -2.27 -21.35
C GLU A 307 -9.33 -1.82 -21.01
N LEU A 308 -10.07 -1.47 -22.05
CA LEU A 308 -11.43 -0.94 -22.04
C LEU A 308 -12.35 -1.94 -22.73
N ILE A 309 -13.61 -2.04 -22.32
CA ILE A 309 -14.64 -2.71 -23.13
C ILE A 309 -14.79 -1.99 -24.49
N PRO A 310 -15.11 -2.69 -25.60
CA PRO A 310 -15.29 -2.05 -26.89
C PRO A 310 -16.30 -0.90 -26.85
N ARG A 311 -16.00 0.21 -27.54
CA ARG A 311 -16.84 1.42 -27.54
C ARG A 311 -18.29 1.14 -27.94
N GLU A 312 -18.50 0.27 -28.91
CA GLU A 312 -19.83 -0.13 -29.40
C GLU A 312 -20.61 -0.88 -28.30
N ASP A 313 -19.94 -1.78 -27.58
CA ASP A 313 -20.53 -2.53 -26.46
C ASP A 313 -20.93 -1.60 -25.32
N TYR A 314 -20.07 -0.64 -24.94
CA TYR A 314 -20.37 0.37 -23.92
C TYR A 314 -21.58 1.25 -24.28
N LEU A 315 -21.67 1.68 -25.55
CA LEU A 315 -22.82 2.47 -26.02
C LEU A 315 -24.10 1.60 -26.07
N ALA A 316 -23.99 0.31 -26.40
CA ALA A 316 -25.11 -0.64 -26.39
C ALA A 316 -25.59 -1.08 -24.98
N LEU A 317 -24.86 -0.77 -23.91
CA LEU A 317 -25.28 -1.16 -22.54
C LEU A 317 -26.63 -0.56 -22.16
N ASN A 318 -27.53 -1.38 -21.62
CA ASN A 318 -28.84 -0.93 -21.19
C ASN A 318 -28.77 -0.07 -19.91
N LYS A 319 -29.88 0.61 -19.58
CA LYS A 319 -29.99 1.54 -18.44
C LYS A 319 -29.78 0.91 -17.04
N LYS A 320 -29.65 -0.42 -16.93
CA LYS A 320 -29.30 -1.08 -15.65
C LYS A 320 -27.81 -0.99 -15.32
N TYR A 321 -26.94 -0.94 -16.33
CA TYR A 321 -25.49 -0.83 -16.15
C TYR A 321 -25.04 0.63 -16.07
N THR A 322 -25.53 1.48 -16.97
CA THR A 322 -25.11 2.88 -17.08
C THR A 322 -26.27 3.79 -17.41
N VAL A 323 -26.37 4.88 -16.64
CA VAL A 323 -27.56 5.75 -16.57
C VAL A 323 -27.46 6.99 -17.46
N TYR A 324 -26.29 7.21 -18.06
CA TYR A 324 -26.01 8.34 -18.95
C TYR A 324 -26.58 8.14 -20.36
N SER A 325 -26.91 9.24 -21.04
CA SER A 325 -27.33 9.23 -22.45
C SER A 325 -26.15 8.89 -23.37
N GLU A 326 -26.45 8.48 -24.60
CA GLU A 326 -25.42 8.03 -25.56
C GLU A 326 -24.39 9.14 -25.87
N GLU A 327 -24.81 10.41 -25.86
CA GLU A 327 -23.96 11.59 -26.02
C GLU A 327 -22.96 11.71 -24.86
N VAL A 328 -23.45 11.65 -23.63
CA VAL A 328 -22.62 11.74 -22.42
C VAL A 328 -21.68 10.53 -22.33
N ARG A 329 -22.14 9.33 -22.69
CA ARG A 329 -21.27 8.14 -22.79
C ARG A 329 -20.16 8.32 -23.82
N LYS A 330 -20.43 8.95 -24.97
CA LYS A 330 -19.39 9.29 -25.97
C LYS A 330 -18.36 10.30 -25.44
N GLU A 331 -18.70 11.12 -24.45
CA GLU A 331 -17.74 11.99 -23.75
C GLU A 331 -16.94 11.21 -22.71
N ILE A 332 -17.61 10.45 -21.82
CA ILE A 332 -16.95 9.62 -20.79
C ILE A 332 -15.94 8.65 -21.43
N TYR A 333 -16.31 7.97 -22.51
CA TYR A 333 -15.41 7.01 -23.17
C TYR A 333 -14.16 7.67 -23.78
N LYS A 334 -14.23 8.94 -24.20
CA LYS A 334 -13.03 9.71 -24.59
C LYS A 334 -12.12 9.95 -23.39
N ILE A 335 -12.68 10.29 -22.23
CA ILE A 335 -11.91 10.48 -21.00
C ILE A 335 -11.31 9.15 -20.52
N ALA A 336 -12.03 8.03 -20.69
CA ALA A 336 -11.51 6.69 -20.38
C ALA A 336 -10.31 6.29 -21.27
N LEU A 337 -10.38 6.57 -22.58
CA LEU A 337 -9.25 6.42 -23.50
C LEU A 337 -8.04 7.29 -23.10
N ILE A 338 -8.29 8.55 -22.73
CA ILE A 338 -7.27 9.49 -22.29
C ILE A 338 -6.63 9.03 -20.97
N TYR A 339 -7.43 8.62 -19.99
CA TYR A 339 -6.94 8.07 -18.72
C TYR A 339 -6.09 6.83 -18.94
N GLN A 340 -6.53 5.89 -19.78
CA GLN A 340 -5.74 4.70 -20.12
C GLN A 340 -4.41 5.06 -20.79
N LYS A 341 -4.43 6.01 -21.73
CA LYS A 341 -3.21 6.51 -22.37
C LYS A 341 -2.26 7.15 -21.35
N TRP A 342 -2.77 8.00 -20.46
CA TRP A 342 -1.99 8.66 -19.40
C TRP A 342 -1.38 7.66 -18.42
N LEU A 343 -2.10 6.57 -18.09
CA LEU A 343 -1.57 5.43 -17.32
C LEU A 343 -0.39 4.77 -18.07
N THR A 344 -0.60 4.37 -19.33
CA THR A 344 0.42 3.69 -20.15
C THR A 344 1.65 4.57 -20.45
N GLU A 345 1.49 5.88 -20.58
CA GLU A 345 2.60 6.83 -20.75
C GLU A 345 3.50 6.94 -19.49
N ARG A 346 2.99 6.57 -18.31
CA ARG A 346 3.66 6.69 -17.01
C ARG A 346 3.99 5.33 -16.37
N ASP A 347 3.77 4.23 -17.09
CA ASP A 347 3.83 2.85 -16.61
C ASP A 347 3.01 2.60 -15.33
N TYR A 348 1.84 3.24 -15.24
CA TYR A 348 0.89 3.11 -14.14
C TYR A 348 -0.19 2.08 -14.45
N LEU A 349 -0.68 1.39 -13.41
CA LEU A 349 -1.70 0.35 -13.51
C LEU A 349 -2.76 0.52 -12.41
N ASP A 350 -4.04 0.40 -12.78
CA ASP A 350 -5.14 0.30 -11.82
C ASP A 350 -5.56 -1.16 -11.58
N GLU A 351 -6.46 -1.38 -10.63
CA GLU A 351 -6.85 -2.72 -10.17
C GLU A 351 -7.40 -3.60 -11.29
N ASN A 352 -8.08 -3.01 -12.28
CA ASN A 352 -8.63 -3.77 -13.40
C ASN A 352 -7.53 -4.20 -14.37
N ASP A 353 -6.51 -3.36 -14.62
CA ASP A 353 -5.38 -3.75 -15.47
C ASP A 353 -4.54 -4.87 -14.84
N LEU A 354 -4.33 -4.81 -13.52
CA LEU A 354 -3.67 -5.89 -12.77
C LEU A 354 -4.51 -7.18 -12.79
N ALA A 355 -5.83 -7.10 -12.58
CA ALA A 355 -6.71 -8.26 -12.68
C ALA A 355 -6.70 -8.90 -14.08
N ARG A 356 -6.71 -8.11 -15.16
CA ARG A 356 -6.52 -8.62 -16.54
C ARG A 356 -5.17 -9.30 -16.71
N ARG A 357 -4.08 -8.68 -16.24
CA ARG A 357 -2.71 -9.25 -16.30
C ARG A 357 -2.61 -10.59 -15.55
N VAL A 358 -3.25 -10.72 -14.38
CA VAL A 358 -3.31 -11.99 -13.65
C VAL A 358 -4.07 -13.07 -14.45
N ILE A 359 -5.26 -12.76 -15.00
CA ILE A 359 -6.01 -13.72 -15.84
C ILE A 359 -5.19 -14.15 -17.06
N LEU A 360 -4.59 -13.20 -17.76
CA LEU A 360 -3.77 -13.45 -18.95
C LEU A 360 -2.47 -14.23 -18.65
N SER A 361 -2.05 -14.31 -17.39
CA SER A 361 -0.89 -15.14 -16.99
C SER A 361 -1.19 -16.64 -16.97
N GLY A 362 -2.47 -17.05 -16.95
CA GLY A 362 -2.87 -18.46 -17.00
C GLY A 362 -2.47 -19.31 -15.77
N LYS A 363 -2.14 -18.69 -14.64
CA LYS A 363 -1.71 -19.37 -13.42
C LYS A 363 -2.90 -19.76 -12.54
N GLU A 364 -3.23 -21.05 -12.49
CA GLU A 364 -4.04 -21.63 -11.41
C GLU A 364 -3.17 -21.86 -10.16
N ILE A 365 -3.68 -21.52 -8.97
CA ILE A 365 -2.88 -21.42 -7.74
C ILE A 365 -3.54 -22.06 -6.52
N PHE A 366 -4.88 -22.08 -6.51
CA PHE A 366 -5.68 -22.56 -5.38
C PHE A 366 -6.59 -23.71 -5.79
N ASP A 367 -6.94 -24.56 -4.83
CA ASP A 367 -7.97 -25.59 -4.97
C ASP A 367 -9.36 -25.07 -4.59
N CYS A 368 -9.40 -24.03 -3.75
CA CYS A 368 -10.60 -23.26 -3.40
C CYS A 368 -10.24 -21.82 -3.05
N ILE A 369 -11.10 -20.86 -3.40
CA ILE A 369 -11.02 -19.46 -2.91
C ILE A 369 -12.25 -19.13 -2.08
N ILE A 370 -12.02 -18.43 -0.96
CA ILE A 370 -13.04 -17.83 -0.10
C ILE A 370 -12.82 -16.32 -0.15
N CYS A 371 -13.79 -15.58 -0.68
CA CYS A 371 -13.74 -14.13 -0.82
C CYS A 371 -14.78 -13.47 0.11
N ASP A 372 -14.34 -12.58 0.99
CA ASP A 372 -15.22 -11.80 1.87
C ASP A 372 -15.23 -10.31 1.47
N GLU A 373 -16.38 -9.66 1.67
CA GLU A 373 -16.76 -8.35 1.12
C GLU A 373 -16.68 -8.26 -0.42
N VAL A 374 -17.10 -9.33 -1.11
CA VAL A 374 -17.04 -9.49 -2.58
C VAL A 374 -17.71 -8.35 -3.36
N GLN A 375 -18.62 -7.59 -2.73
CA GLN A 375 -19.28 -6.44 -3.36
C GLN A 375 -18.35 -5.27 -3.71
N ASP A 376 -17.13 -5.28 -3.18
CA ASP A 376 -16.08 -4.30 -3.45
C ASP A 376 -15.23 -4.60 -4.69
N LEU A 377 -15.45 -5.74 -5.35
CA LEU A 377 -14.76 -6.16 -6.58
C LEU A 377 -15.57 -5.87 -7.85
N THR A 378 -14.90 -5.57 -8.97
CA THR A 378 -15.51 -5.51 -10.32
C THR A 378 -15.83 -6.89 -10.91
N GLU A 379 -16.52 -6.94 -12.05
CA GLU A 379 -16.72 -8.21 -12.78
C GLU A 379 -15.38 -8.83 -13.21
N VAL A 380 -14.41 -8.01 -13.64
CA VAL A 380 -13.06 -8.47 -14.01
C VAL A 380 -12.31 -9.03 -12.80
N GLU A 381 -12.38 -8.36 -11.63
CA GLU A 381 -11.74 -8.84 -10.39
C GLU A 381 -12.36 -10.18 -9.91
N ILE A 382 -13.68 -10.35 -10.01
CA ILE A 382 -14.37 -11.61 -9.66
C ILE A 382 -14.06 -12.71 -10.69
N TYR A 383 -13.97 -12.36 -11.98
CA TYR A 383 -13.54 -13.30 -13.02
C TYR A 383 -12.08 -13.74 -12.82
N MET A 384 -11.19 -12.85 -12.35
CA MET A 384 -9.83 -13.22 -11.95
C MET A 384 -9.83 -14.28 -10.85
N LEU A 385 -10.62 -14.11 -9.78
CA LEU A 385 -10.71 -15.14 -8.73
C LEU A 385 -11.13 -16.50 -9.30
N LYS A 386 -12.06 -16.53 -10.26
CA LYS A 386 -12.44 -17.77 -10.95
C LYS A 386 -11.34 -18.42 -11.80
N ASN A 387 -10.37 -17.66 -12.32
CA ASN A 387 -9.25 -18.19 -13.11
C ASN A 387 -8.03 -18.55 -12.24
N LEU A 388 -8.03 -18.19 -10.95
CA LEU A 388 -6.98 -18.56 -9.99
C LEU A 388 -7.23 -19.92 -9.31
N VAL A 389 -8.39 -20.54 -9.52
CA VAL A 389 -8.80 -21.82 -8.90
C VAL A 389 -8.89 -22.92 -9.95
N LYS A 390 -8.24 -24.07 -9.69
CA LYS A 390 -8.16 -25.22 -10.62
C LYS A 390 -9.54 -25.72 -11.09
N ASN A 391 -10.48 -25.84 -10.16
CA ASN A 391 -11.90 -25.86 -10.50
C ASN A 391 -12.48 -24.47 -10.25
N GLY A 392 -12.75 -23.71 -11.31
CA GLY A 392 -13.34 -22.38 -11.23
C GLY A 392 -14.76 -22.31 -10.64
N GLU A 393 -15.33 -23.42 -10.16
CA GLU A 393 -16.58 -23.47 -9.37
C GLU A 393 -16.32 -23.51 -7.86
N ASN A 394 -15.10 -23.82 -7.39
CA ASN A 394 -14.72 -23.88 -5.97
C ASN A 394 -14.52 -22.46 -5.37
N LEU A 395 -15.61 -21.70 -5.28
CA LEU A 395 -15.64 -20.31 -4.80
C LEU A 395 -16.72 -20.08 -3.75
N LEU A 396 -16.34 -19.57 -2.56
CA LEU A 396 -17.28 -18.92 -1.64
C LEU A 396 -17.19 -17.41 -1.85
N LEU A 397 -18.30 -16.78 -2.25
CA LEU A 397 -18.40 -15.33 -2.44
C LEU A 397 -19.35 -14.72 -1.39
N SER A 398 -18.78 -14.05 -0.39
CA SER A 398 -19.47 -13.48 0.78
C SER A 398 -19.59 -11.96 0.67
N GLY A 399 -20.77 -11.39 0.94
CA GLY A 399 -20.96 -9.93 0.84
C GLY A 399 -22.30 -9.35 1.29
N ASP A 400 -22.37 -8.01 1.34
CA ASP A 400 -23.55 -7.21 1.68
C ASP A 400 -23.90 -6.23 0.54
N ILE A 401 -25.02 -6.47 -0.15
CA ILE A 401 -25.48 -5.63 -1.28
C ILE A 401 -25.97 -4.23 -0.88
N HIS A 402 -26.10 -3.97 0.43
CA HIS A 402 -26.48 -2.68 0.97
C HIS A 402 -25.24 -1.83 1.30
N GLN A 403 -24.05 -2.43 1.39
CA GLN A 403 -22.77 -1.73 1.62
C GLN A 403 -21.97 -1.45 0.34
N ILE A 404 -22.57 -1.55 -0.84
CA ILE A 404 -21.96 -1.13 -2.12
C ILE A 404 -21.79 0.39 -2.12
N ILE A 405 -20.63 0.85 -1.66
CA ILE A 405 -20.17 2.25 -1.71
C ILE A 405 -18.94 2.44 -2.62
N ASN A 406 -18.26 1.34 -2.96
CA ASN A 406 -17.22 1.32 -3.99
C ASN A 406 -17.88 1.32 -5.39
N PRO A 407 -17.23 1.91 -6.41
CA PRO A 407 -17.72 1.85 -7.78
C PRO A 407 -17.38 0.52 -8.45
N THR A 408 -18.23 -0.46 -8.19
CA THR A 408 -18.15 -1.81 -8.78
C THR A 408 -19.33 -2.13 -9.67
N TYR A 409 -20.44 -1.40 -9.51
CA TYR A 409 -21.77 -1.77 -10.04
C TYR A 409 -22.17 -3.22 -9.71
N PHE A 410 -21.66 -3.75 -8.59
CA PHE A 410 -21.79 -5.14 -8.20
C PHE A 410 -23.25 -5.60 -8.05
N ASN A 411 -23.51 -6.84 -8.45
CA ASN A 411 -24.84 -7.45 -8.45
C ASN A 411 -24.71 -8.99 -8.37
N PHE A 412 -25.23 -9.65 -7.33
CA PHE A 412 -25.07 -11.11 -7.19
C PHE A 412 -25.81 -11.88 -8.28
N SER A 413 -26.94 -11.40 -8.80
CA SER A 413 -27.62 -12.04 -9.95
C SER A 413 -26.83 -11.94 -11.25
N ARG A 414 -26.00 -10.91 -11.41
CA ARG A 414 -24.98 -10.87 -12.47
C ARG A 414 -23.82 -11.82 -12.15
N VAL A 415 -23.27 -11.85 -10.94
CA VAL A 415 -22.17 -12.79 -10.61
C VAL A 415 -22.61 -14.26 -10.74
N LYS A 416 -23.81 -14.63 -10.30
CA LYS A 416 -24.41 -15.95 -10.50
C LYS A 416 -24.45 -16.37 -11.97
N SER A 417 -24.57 -15.41 -12.92
CA SER A 417 -24.53 -15.72 -14.35
C SER A 417 -23.18 -16.27 -14.86
N LEU A 418 -22.10 -16.12 -14.09
CA LEU A 418 -20.79 -16.73 -14.38
C LEU A 418 -20.80 -18.26 -14.25
N PHE A 419 -21.78 -18.80 -13.51
CA PHE A 419 -21.90 -20.22 -13.14
C PHE A 419 -23.11 -20.90 -13.79
N TYR A 420 -23.75 -20.28 -14.79
CA TYR A 420 -25.02 -20.74 -15.42
C TYR A 420 -25.00 -22.15 -16.08
N LYS A 421 -23.91 -22.90 -15.99
CA LYS A 421 -23.78 -24.28 -16.49
C LYS A 421 -23.73 -25.34 -15.39
N GLY A 422 -23.61 -24.95 -14.13
CA GLY A 422 -23.64 -25.83 -12.95
C GLY A 422 -24.76 -25.46 -11.98
N GLU A 423 -24.97 -26.29 -10.97
CA GLU A 423 -25.77 -25.92 -9.80
C GLU A 423 -24.94 -25.03 -8.86
N TYR A 424 -25.57 -24.10 -8.15
CA TYR A 424 -24.90 -23.24 -7.16
C TYR A 424 -25.73 -23.14 -5.89
N THR A 425 -25.07 -23.01 -4.75
CA THR A 425 -25.75 -22.80 -3.46
C THR A 425 -25.85 -21.31 -3.15
N GLU A 426 -27.05 -20.85 -2.83
CA GLU A 426 -27.29 -19.49 -2.33
C GLU A 426 -27.86 -19.55 -0.91
N LYS A 427 -27.17 -18.89 0.03
CA LYS A 427 -27.56 -18.81 1.44
C LYS A 427 -27.55 -17.35 1.90
N GLN A 428 -28.44 -17.03 2.83
CA GLN A 428 -28.62 -15.70 3.39
C GLN A 428 -28.69 -15.80 4.92
N LEU A 429 -27.96 -14.94 5.62
CA LEU A 429 -28.06 -14.76 7.06
C LEU A 429 -29.04 -13.61 7.37
N GLY A 430 -30.16 -13.92 8.02
CA GLY A 430 -31.23 -12.97 8.33
C GLY A 430 -31.14 -12.30 9.71
N LYS A 431 -30.27 -12.78 10.60
CA LYS A 431 -30.12 -12.25 11.97
C LYS A 431 -28.94 -11.29 12.09
N ASN A 432 -29.08 -10.23 12.90
CA ASN A 432 -28.00 -9.30 13.23
C ASN A 432 -27.62 -9.43 14.72
N TYR A 433 -26.34 -9.65 14.98
CA TYR A 433 -25.76 -9.94 16.29
C TYR A 433 -24.94 -8.79 16.87
N ARG A 434 -25.02 -7.60 16.28
CA ARG A 434 -24.06 -6.50 16.51
C ARG A 434 -24.71 -5.13 16.64
N SER A 435 -25.71 -4.84 15.80
CA SER A 435 -26.43 -3.55 15.82
C SER A 435 -27.78 -3.71 16.49
N GLN A 436 -28.10 -2.82 17.44
CA GLN A 436 -29.36 -2.82 18.18
C GLN A 436 -30.58 -2.64 17.26
N LYS A 437 -31.70 -3.24 17.66
CA LYS A 437 -32.95 -3.37 16.90
C LYS A 437 -33.44 -2.08 16.24
N LYS A 438 -33.46 -0.94 16.96
CA LYS A 438 -33.92 0.35 16.41
C LYS A 438 -33.05 0.84 15.24
N ILE A 439 -31.76 0.54 15.24
CA ILE A 439 -30.83 0.85 14.14
C ILE A 439 -31.12 -0.07 12.93
N VAL A 440 -31.35 -1.36 13.20
CA VAL A 440 -31.67 -2.36 12.16
C VAL A 440 -33.04 -2.13 11.53
N ASP A 441 -34.05 -1.75 12.32
CA ASP A 441 -35.38 -1.35 11.84
C ASP A 441 -35.33 -0.12 10.90
N LEU A 442 -34.48 0.86 11.24
CA LEU A 442 -34.22 2.03 10.40
C LEU A 442 -33.48 1.67 9.09
N ALA A 443 -32.49 0.77 9.16
CA ALA A 443 -31.78 0.25 8.00
C ALA A 443 -32.70 -0.57 7.06
N ASN A 444 -33.62 -1.35 7.65
CA ASN A 444 -34.70 -2.05 6.94
C ASN A 444 -35.63 -1.07 6.19
N LYS A 445 -36.13 -0.01 6.85
CA LYS A 445 -37.00 1.01 6.20
C LYS A 445 -36.28 1.75 5.07
N LEU A 446 -34.98 2.05 5.20
CA LEU A 446 -34.20 2.62 4.10
C LEU A 446 -34.03 1.66 2.93
N SER A 447 -33.92 0.36 3.20
CA SER A 447 -33.84 -0.68 2.17
C SER A 447 -35.18 -0.84 1.42
N ASP A 448 -36.31 -0.72 2.13
CA ASP A 448 -37.64 -0.64 1.50
C ASP A 448 -37.76 0.60 0.61
N LEU A 449 -37.41 1.79 1.12
CA LEU A 449 -37.45 3.05 0.36
C LEU A 449 -36.56 3.01 -0.90
N ARG A 450 -35.36 2.42 -0.79
CA ARG A 450 -34.47 2.18 -1.93
C ARG A 450 -35.15 1.27 -2.96
N GLY A 451 -35.78 0.18 -2.50
CA GLY A 451 -36.53 -0.75 -3.35
C GLY A 451 -37.77 -0.15 -4.02
N GLU A 452 -38.40 0.85 -3.39
CA GLU A 452 -39.57 1.57 -3.90
C GLU A 452 -39.19 2.63 -4.95
N TYR A 453 -38.28 3.55 -4.59
CA TYR A 453 -37.96 4.73 -5.40
C TYR A 453 -36.87 4.49 -6.45
N ILE A 454 -35.90 3.61 -6.18
CA ILE A 454 -34.87 3.22 -7.17
C ILE A 454 -35.25 1.90 -7.85
N GLY A 455 -35.87 0.97 -7.12
CA GLY A 455 -36.24 -0.36 -7.61
C GLY A 455 -35.41 -1.46 -6.96
N LYS A 456 -36.04 -2.61 -6.73
CA LYS A 456 -35.38 -3.80 -6.20
C LYS A 456 -34.47 -4.45 -7.24
N LEU A 457 -33.32 -4.97 -6.80
CA LEU A 457 -32.43 -5.79 -7.65
C LEU A 457 -32.81 -7.28 -7.66
N GLY A 458 -33.93 -7.65 -7.01
CA GLY A 458 -34.36 -9.03 -6.82
C GLY A 458 -33.76 -9.70 -5.59
N GLU A 459 -32.89 -8.99 -4.87
CA GLU A 459 -32.01 -9.56 -3.84
C GLU A 459 -32.01 -8.78 -2.52
N ASP A 460 -32.74 -7.65 -2.45
CA ASP A 460 -32.85 -6.81 -1.26
C ASP A 460 -33.56 -7.56 -0.11
N TYR A 461 -32.82 -7.89 0.95
CA TYR A 461 -33.29 -8.62 2.12
C TYR A 461 -33.65 -7.71 3.30
N LYS A 462 -34.16 -8.34 4.37
CA LYS A 462 -34.40 -7.70 5.67
C LYS A 462 -33.72 -8.49 6.78
N GLU A 463 -33.43 -7.77 7.87
CA GLU A 463 -32.74 -8.28 9.03
C GLU A 463 -33.62 -8.26 10.28
N ALA A 464 -33.39 -9.19 11.21
CA ALA A 464 -33.86 -9.09 12.59
C ALA A 464 -32.64 -8.97 13.52
N SER A 465 -32.56 -7.88 14.30
CA SER A 465 -31.60 -7.84 15.41
C SER A 465 -32.06 -8.75 16.54
N ILE A 466 -31.14 -9.51 17.14
CA ILE A 466 -31.40 -10.17 18.43
C ILE A 466 -31.21 -9.22 19.62
N LEU A 467 -30.56 -8.07 19.41
CA LEU A 467 -30.22 -7.09 20.46
C LEU A 467 -31.32 -6.02 20.57
N GLU A 468 -32.15 -6.10 21.62
CA GLU A 468 -32.95 -4.95 22.06
C GLU A 468 -32.05 -3.78 22.48
N GLY A 469 -32.58 -2.55 22.46
CA GLY A 469 -31.71 -1.37 22.58
C GLY A 469 -32.37 0.00 22.61
N GLU A 470 -31.51 1.02 22.59
CA GLU A 470 -31.87 2.44 22.67
C GLU A 470 -32.57 2.95 21.39
N ASP A 471 -33.33 4.04 21.51
CA ASP A 471 -33.95 4.72 20.36
C ASP A 471 -32.92 5.44 19.47
N VAL A 472 -33.22 5.51 18.17
CA VAL A 472 -32.44 6.35 17.25
C VAL A 472 -32.90 7.80 17.38
N TYR A 473 -31.97 8.68 17.75
CA TYR A 473 -32.29 10.07 18.03
C TYR A 473 -32.16 10.97 16.80
N ILE A 474 -32.95 12.04 16.76
CA ILE A 474 -32.76 13.18 15.84
C ILE A 474 -32.62 14.50 16.61
N HIS A 475 -31.62 15.31 16.23
CA HIS A 475 -31.42 16.66 16.75
C HIS A 475 -31.17 17.67 15.62
N LYS A 476 -31.24 18.96 15.95
CA LYS A 476 -30.70 19.99 15.05
C LYS A 476 -29.16 20.02 15.17
N LYS A 477 -28.43 20.45 14.13
CA LYS A 477 -26.99 20.83 14.23
C LYS A 477 -26.76 21.64 15.51
N ASP A 478 -26.00 21.06 16.43
CA ASP A 478 -25.61 21.69 17.70
C ASP A 478 -24.10 21.49 17.95
N ASN A 479 -23.32 22.38 17.36
CA ASN A 479 -21.86 22.42 17.51
C ASN A 479 -21.41 22.66 18.97
N LYS A 480 -22.27 23.14 19.88
CA LYS A 480 -21.95 23.25 21.31
C LYS A 480 -22.11 21.91 22.03
N PHE A 481 -23.07 21.10 21.62
CA PHE A 481 -23.24 19.73 22.09
C PHE A 481 -22.14 18.80 21.57
N LEU A 482 -21.75 18.90 20.29
CA LEU A 482 -20.65 18.09 19.75
C LEU A 482 -19.34 18.28 20.53
N LYS A 483 -19.01 19.51 20.95
CA LYS A 483 -17.83 19.78 21.80
C LYS A 483 -17.81 19.03 23.13
N LYS A 484 -18.95 18.51 23.61
CA LYS A 484 -19.03 17.68 24.84
C LYS A 484 -18.68 16.21 24.59
N MET A 485 -18.54 15.78 23.34
CA MET A 485 -18.11 14.43 22.95
C MET A 485 -16.58 14.27 22.94
N GLU A 486 -15.84 15.25 23.48
CA GLU A 486 -14.38 15.19 23.57
C GLU A 486 -13.90 14.01 24.43
N GLU A 487 -14.58 13.75 25.54
CA GLU A 487 -14.21 12.78 26.58
C GLU A 487 -14.74 11.34 26.36
N ASN A 488 -15.24 11.00 25.17
CA ASN A 488 -15.81 9.67 24.90
C ASN A 488 -15.37 9.06 23.56
N THR A 489 -15.87 7.86 23.25
CA THR A 489 -15.61 7.11 22.00
C THR A 489 -16.72 7.25 20.93
N ALA A 490 -17.54 8.31 21.01
CA ALA A 490 -18.56 8.58 19.98
C ALA A 490 -17.93 9.20 18.72
N ILE A 491 -18.23 8.65 17.55
CA ILE A 491 -17.70 9.11 16.25
C ILE A 491 -18.74 9.93 15.47
N ILE A 492 -18.29 11.00 14.84
CA ILE A 492 -19.09 11.90 14.02
C ILE A 492 -18.79 11.60 12.56
N LEU A 493 -19.81 11.10 11.84
CA LEU A 493 -19.72 10.87 10.41
C LEU A 493 -20.29 12.03 9.62
N VAL A 494 -19.68 12.30 8.48
CA VAL A 494 -20.12 13.29 7.50
C VAL A 494 -20.21 12.64 6.11
N PRO A 495 -21.11 13.11 5.22
CA PRO A 495 -21.34 12.47 3.91
C PRO A 495 -20.25 12.80 2.88
N THR A 496 -19.46 13.86 3.07
CA THR A 496 -18.42 14.31 2.12
C THR A 496 -17.15 14.79 2.81
N TYR A 497 -16.02 14.74 2.11
CA TYR A 497 -14.73 15.22 2.59
C TYR A 497 -14.70 16.75 2.81
N GLN A 498 -15.42 17.51 1.98
CA GLN A 498 -15.53 18.97 2.13
C GLN A 498 -16.19 19.36 3.47
N ILE A 499 -17.18 18.58 3.93
CA ILE A 499 -17.79 18.78 5.26
C ILE A 499 -16.83 18.31 6.35
N LYS A 500 -16.06 17.23 6.15
CA LYS A 500 -15.05 16.74 7.11
C LYS A 500 -14.10 17.87 7.49
N GLU A 501 -13.46 18.49 6.51
CA GLU A 501 -12.47 19.54 6.76
C GLU A 501 -13.11 20.85 7.27
N THR A 502 -14.29 21.23 6.77
CA THR A 502 -15.04 22.39 7.29
C THR A 502 -15.39 22.20 8.78
N LEU A 503 -15.87 21.02 9.17
CA LEU A 503 -16.28 20.73 10.55
C LEU A 503 -15.07 20.50 11.47
N ARG A 504 -13.98 19.91 10.97
CA ARG A 504 -12.68 19.82 11.67
C ARG A 504 -12.16 21.21 12.03
N ALA A 505 -12.24 22.18 11.10
CA ALA A 505 -11.89 23.57 11.34
C ALA A 505 -12.84 24.28 12.34
N GLU A 506 -14.15 24.01 12.30
CA GLU A 506 -15.11 24.54 13.30
C GLU A 506 -14.86 23.96 14.72
N LEU A 507 -14.36 22.72 14.83
CA LEU A 507 -14.35 21.89 16.05
C LEU A 507 -12.99 21.18 16.32
N PRO A 508 -11.84 21.88 16.38
CA PRO A 508 -10.50 21.26 16.38
C PRO A 508 -10.25 20.23 17.51
N LYS A 509 -10.79 20.48 18.71
CA LYS A 509 -10.73 19.56 19.88
C LYS A 509 -11.30 18.15 19.61
N ILE A 510 -12.11 17.99 18.57
CA ILE A 510 -12.72 16.72 18.16
C ILE A 510 -12.53 16.46 16.66
N ALA A 511 -11.54 17.08 16.02
CA ALA A 511 -11.26 16.89 14.60
C ALA A 511 -11.06 15.39 14.25
N ASN A 512 -10.32 14.69 15.11
CA ASN A 512 -10.00 13.27 14.98
C ASN A 512 -11.20 12.33 15.26
N LYS A 513 -12.37 12.88 15.62
CA LYS A 513 -13.65 12.15 15.71
C LYS A 513 -14.55 12.40 14.50
N ILE A 514 -14.17 13.31 13.60
CA ILE A 514 -14.94 13.69 12.41
C ILE A 514 -14.35 12.96 11.19
N LEU A 515 -15.13 12.03 10.63
CA LEU A 515 -14.70 11.10 9.59
C LEU A 515 -15.78 10.92 8.51
N THR A 516 -15.39 10.51 7.31
CA THR A 516 -16.31 10.08 6.26
C THR A 516 -16.67 8.60 6.40
N VAL A 517 -17.70 8.15 5.69
CA VAL A 517 -18.05 6.72 5.56
C VAL A 517 -16.93 5.89 4.91
N GLN A 518 -16.07 6.51 4.09
CA GLN A 518 -14.93 5.84 3.46
C GLN A 518 -13.78 5.61 4.45
N ASP A 519 -13.43 6.61 5.27
CA ASP A 519 -12.36 6.51 6.28
C ASP A 519 -12.57 5.29 7.21
N ILE A 520 -13.81 5.08 7.67
CA ILE A 520 -14.16 4.05 8.65
C ILE A 520 -14.65 2.72 8.04
N LYS A 521 -14.31 2.42 6.78
CA LYS A 521 -14.86 1.25 6.08
C LYS A 521 -14.38 -0.08 6.70
N GLY A 522 -15.28 -0.72 7.46
CA GLY A 522 -14.98 -1.95 8.22
C GLY A 522 -14.57 -1.70 9.68
N LEU A 523 -14.67 -0.46 10.17
CA LEU A 523 -14.75 -0.15 11.61
C LEU A 523 -16.22 -0.10 12.06
N GLU A 524 -16.43 -0.09 13.39
CA GLU A 524 -17.75 -0.23 14.01
C GLU A 524 -17.76 0.36 15.43
N PHE A 525 -18.63 1.34 15.72
CA PHE A 525 -18.58 2.12 16.96
C PHE A 525 -19.84 1.96 17.82
N ASP A 526 -19.66 2.03 19.13
CA ASP A 526 -20.76 1.96 20.10
C ASP A 526 -21.71 3.16 20.02
N SER A 527 -21.24 4.32 19.56
CA SER A 527 -22.04 5.53 19.43
C SER A 527 -21.64 6.30 18.17
N VAL A 528 -22.60 6.55 17.27
CA VAL A 528 -22.37 7.26 15.99
C VAL A 528 -23.32 8.46 15.86
N VAL A 529 -22.77 9.58 15.39
CA VAL A 529 -23.51 10.78 15.00
C VAL A 529 -23.41 10.97 13.50
N LEU A 530 -24.52 10.91 12.77
CA LEU A 530 -24.58 11.26 11.35
C LEU A 530 -24.87 12.76 11.21
N TYR A 531 -23.96 13.51 10.61
CA TYR A 531 -24.04 14.96 10.51
C TYR A 531 -24.38 15.41 9.09
N ASN A 532 -25.55 16.04 8.93
CA ASN A 532 -26.09 16.59 7.68
C ASN A 532 -26.21 15.59 6.49
N PHE A 533 -26.37 14.30 6.74
CA PHE A 533 -26.53 13.28 5.68
C PHE A 533 -27.79 13.50 4.82
N ALA A 534 -28.90 13.90 5.44
CA ALA A 534 -30.11 14.25 4.71
C ALA A 534 -30.04 15.67 4.14
N THR A 535 -29.54 16.63 4.92
CA THR A 535 -29.49 18.05 4.58
C THR A 535 -28.59 18.34 3.39
N GLU A 536 -27.37 17.80 3.36
CA GLU A 536 -26.43 18.10 2.27
C GLU A 536 -26.95 17.50 0.95
N LEU A 537 -27.33 16.24 1.00
CA LEU A 537 -27.77 15.46 -0.15
C LEU A 537 -29.22 15.80 -0.59
N LYS A 538 -29.82 16.88 -0.06
CA LYS A 538 -31.22 17.29 -0.35
C LYS A 538 -31.53 17.48 -1.84
N LYS A 539 -30.54 17.85 -2.66
CA LYS A 539 -30.63 17.86 -4.13
C LYS A 539 -31.01 16.48 -4.67
N TYR A 540 -30.25 15.47 -4.25
CA TYR A 540 -30.40 14.08 -4.68
C TYR A 540 -31.68 13.44 -4.11
N TRP A 541 -31.98 13.66 -2.83
CA TRP A 541 -33.25 13.22 -2.23
C TRP A 541 -34.47 13.81 -2.96
N LYS A 542 -34.46 15.10 -3.34
CA LYS A 542 -35.56 15.70 -4.13
C LYS A 542 -35.72 15.08 -5.52
N ILE A 543 -34.66 14.52 -6.12
CA ILE A 543 -34.76 13.81 -7.40
C ILE A 543 -35.32 12.39 -7.16
N ILE A 544 -34.81 11.68 -6.14
CA ILE A 544 -35.28 10.35 -5.72
C ILE A 544 -36.78 10.35 -5.44
N PHE A 545 -37.23 11.17 -4.49
CA PHE A 545 -38.64 11.23 -4.08
C PHE A 545 -39.56 11.86 -5.14
N SER A 546 -39.03 12.41 -6.24
CA SER A 546 -39.82 12.81 -7.42
C SER A 546 -40.04 11.67 -8.43
N GLY A 547 -39.64 10.43 -8.11
CA GLY A 547 -39.78 9.25 -8.98
C GLY A 547 -38.82 9.21 -10.18
N ARG A 548 -38.18 10.32 -10.52
CA ARG A 548 -37.23 10.46 -11.65
C ARG A 548 -35.95 9.61 -11.52
N ALA A 549 -35.64 9.12 -10.31
CA ALA A 549 -34.51 8.22 -10.07
C ALA A 549 -34.83 6.72 -10.28
N LYS A 550 -36.06 6.37 -10.68
CA LYS A 550 -36.46 4.95 -10.82
C LYS A 550 -35.60 4.23 -11.86
N THR A 551 -35.11 3.05 -11.48
CA THR A 551 -34.09 2.21 -12.15
C THR A 551 -32.68 2.80 -12.29
N ASN A 552 -32.40 4.01 -11.79
CA ASN A 552 -31.10 4.65 -11.91
C ASN A 552 -30.17 4.22 -10.75
N GLN A 553 -29.15 3.40 -11.05
CA GLN A 553 -28.24 2.85 -10.05
C GLN A 553 -27.36 3.91 -9.35
N LEU A 554 -27.08 5.05 -9.97
CA LEU A 554 -26.27 6.11 -9.34
C LEU A 554 -26.95 6.65 -8.09
N TYR A 555 -28.28 6.80 -8.09
CA TYR A 555 -29.02 7.21 -6.89
C TYR A 555 -29.09 6.11 -5.80
N ARG A 556 -28.72 4.86 -6.11
CA ARG A 556 -28.55 3.79 -5.11
C ARG A 556 -27.36 4.10 -4.18
N TYR A 557 -26.35 4.83 -4.66
CA TYR A 557 -25.20 5.27 -3.85
C TYR A 557 -25.62 6.10 -2.63
N TYR A 558 -26.52 7.08 -2.76
CA TYR A 558 -26.93 7.92 -1.61
C TYR A 558 -27.69 7.13 -0.53
N PHE A 559 -28.50 6.14 -0.93
CA PHE A 559 -29.10 5.19 0.01
C PHE A 559 -28.05 4.32 0.69
N ASN A 560 -27.09 3.78 -0.05
CA ASN A 560 -26.04 2.92 0.48
C ASN A 560 -25.05 3.69 1.38
N LEU A 561 -24.71 4.94 1.05
CA LEU A 561 -23.87 5.83 1.86
C LEU A 561 -24.49 6.08 3.24
N LEU A 562 -25.80 6.39 3.27
CA LEU A 562 -26.55 6.53 4.52
C LEU A 562 -26.70 5.18 5.25
N TYR A 563 -27.04 4.10 4.54
CA TYR A 563 -27.15 2.75 5.11
C TYR A 563 -25.86 2.31 5.81
N VAL A 564 -24.70 2.49 5.15
CA VAL A 564 -23.41 2.18 5.77
C VAL A 564 -23.21 3.10 6.98
N GLY A 565 -23.39 4.42 6.87
CA GLY A 565 -23.25 5.33 8.01
C GLY A 565 -24.05 4.90 9.25
N LEU A 566 -25.31 4.49 9.07
CA LEU A 566 -26.18 3.97 10.14
C LEU A 566 -25.67 2.63 10.68
N THR A 567 -25.32 1.69 9.80
CA THR A 567 -24.83 0.35 10.15
C THR A 567 -23.34 0.33 10.57
N ARG A 568 -22.76 1.49 10.89
CA ARG A 568 -21.52 1.60 11.68
C ARG A 568 -21.80 1.73 13.18
N ALA A 569 -23.04 1.99 13.59
CA ALA A 569 -23.46 2.01 14.99
C ALA A 569 -23.78 0.60 15.52
N LYS A 570 -23.27 0.29 16.73
CA LYS A 570 -23.63 -0.91 17.51
C LYS A 570 -24.81 -0.64 18.44
N LYS A 571 -24.66 0.36 19.33
CA LYS A 571 -25.64 0.66 20.41
C LYS A 571 -26.42 1.95 20.12
N ARG A 572 -25.73 3.09 20.07
CA ARG A 572 -26.36 4.43 19.94
C ARG A 572 -26.18 5.07 18.56
N LEU A 573 -27.22 5.74 18.09
CA LEU A 573 -27.24 6.44 16.82
C LEU A 573 -28.00 7.78 16.92
N LEU A 574 -27.40 8.85 16.38
CA LEU A 574 -27.96 10.19 16.33
C LEU A 574 -27.87 10.78 14.92
N LEU A 575 -28.99 11.24 14.36
CA LEU A 575 -29.01 12.09 13.17
C LEU A 575 -29.01 13.57 13.59
N MET A 576 -27.98 14.31 13.19
CA MET A 576 -27.90 15.77 13.34
C MET A 576 -28.13 16.45 12.00
N GLU A 577 -29.24 17.16 11.86
CA GLU A 577 -29.68 17.76 10.59
C GLU A 577 -30.06 19.23 10.79
N GLU A 578 -29.64 20.11 9.86
CA GLU A 578 -30.02 21.52 9.88
C GLU A 578 -31.47 21.71 9.39
N GLU A 579 -31.87 21.01 8.31
CA GLU A 579 -33.23 21.01 7.76
C GLU A 579 -34.01 19.77 8.22
N LYS A 580 -35.01 19.94 9.09
CA LYS A 580 -35.85 18.81 9.57
C LYS A 580 -36.96 18.40 8.59
N ASP A 581 -37.38 19.28 7.70
CA ASP A 581 -38.56 19.13 6.84
C ASP A 581 -38.31 18.46 5.49
N LEU A 582 -37.19 17.73 5.37
CA LEU A 582 -36.77 17.03 4.17
C LEU A 582 -37.66 15.82 3.85
N CYS A 583 -37.79 15.50 2.56
CA CYS A 583 -38.61 14.36 2.09
C CYS A 583 -38.16 13.03 2.74
N LEU A 584 -36.85 12.80 2.84
CA LEU A 584 -36.29 11.62 3.50
C LEU A 584 -36.67 11.57 5.00
N LEU A 585 -36.47 12.65 5.75
CA LEU A 585 -36.72 12.67 7.20
C LEU A 585 -38.21 12.50 7.52
N LYS A 586 -39.11 12.90 6.62
CA LYS A 586 -40.55 12.65 6.71
C LYS A 586 -40.88 11.16 6.61
N GLU A 587 -40.24 10.44 5.68
CA GLU A 587 -40.36 8.98 5.55
C GLU A 587 -39.76 8.19 6.72
N LEU A 588 -38.72 8.73 7.36
CA LEU A 588 -38.05 8.10 8.50
C LEU A 588 -38.64 8.49 9.86
N LYS A 589 -39.60 9.42 9.91
CA LYS A 589 -40.11 10.04 11.15
C LYS A 589 -40.51 9.05 12.24
N ASN A 590 -41.13 7.92 11.87
CA ASN A 590 -41.61 6.92 12.84
C ASN A 590 -40.49 6.09 13.50
N TYR A 591 -39.25 6.24 13.02
CA TYR A 591 -38.05 5.56 13.52
C TYR A 591 -37.08 6.53 14.21
N LEU A 592 -37.44 7.82 14.35
CA LEU A 592 -36.54 8.88 14.82
C LEU A 592 -37.16 9.66 15.99
N VAL A 593 -36.60 9.47 17.18
CA VAL A 593 -37.07 10.12 18.42
C VAL A 593 -36.38 11.47 18.61
N PRO A 594 -37.10 12.56 18.92
CA PRO A 594 -36.46 13.84 19.26
C PRO A 594 -35.51 13.69 20.45
N MET A 595 -34.25 14.09 20.28
CA MET A 595 -33.19 13.97 21.28
C MET A 595 -33.62 14.40 22.70
N THR A 596 -33.60 13.44 23.63
CA THR A 596 -34.02 13.58 25.04
C THR A 596 -32.90 14.11 25.93
N VAL A 597 -33.20 14.40 27.21
CA VAL A 597 -32.16 14.77 28.21
C VAL A 597 -31.24 13.59 28.50
N GLU A 598 -31.79 12.38 28.57
CA GLU A 598 -31.06 11.13 28.79
C GLU A 598 -30.16 10.82 27.57
N GLY A 599 -30.71 10.80 26.35
CA GLY A 599 -29.89 10.63 25.14
C GLY A 599 -28.77 11.68 25.01
N LYS A 600 -28.97 12.92 25.48
CA LYS A 600 -27.88 13.91 25.57
C LYS A 600 -26.82 13.54 26.61
N ARG A 601 -27.18 12.93 27.73
CA ARG A 601 -26.26 12.40 28.74
C ARG A 601 -25.50 11.19 28.19
N ASP A 602 -26.16 10.25 27.53
CA ASP A 602 -25.52 9.00 27.08
C ASP A 602 -24.52 9.25 25.94
N PHE A 603 -24.84 10.20 25.04
CA PHE A 603 -23.89 10.73 24.05
C PHE A 603 -22.79 11.65 24.60
N THR A 604 -22.77 11.97 25.91
CA THR A 604 -21.72 12.77 26.58
C THR A 604 -21.15 12.12 27.84
N LEU A 605 -21.48 10.85 28.11
CA LEU A 605 -20.86 10.05 29.16
C LEU A 605 -19.38 9.84 28.80
N LYS A 606 -18.47 10.02 29.78
CA LYS A 606 -17.03 9.79 29.57
C LYS A 606 -16.74 8.29 29.40
N SER A 607 -15.93 7.95 28.40
CA SER A 607 -15.44 6.58 28.17
C SER A 607 -14.22 6.26 29.03
N GLY A 608 -13.95 4.98 29.26
CA GLY A 608 -12.79 4.51 30.00
C GLY A 608 -11.51 4.45 29.16
N GLU A 609 -10.36 4.38 29.83
CA GLU A 609 -9.04 4.24 29.19
C GLU A 609 -8.95 2.99 28.30
N LEU A 610 -9.60 1.89 28.72
CA LEU A 610 -9.68 0.65 27.94
C LEU A 610 -10.49 0.82 26.64
N ASP A 611 -11.52 1.67 26.61
CA ASP A 611 -12.33 1.93 25.42
C ASP A 611 -11.51 2.72 24.40
N PHE A 612 -10.78 3.73 24.86
CA PHE A 612 -9.83 4.47 24.04
C PHE A 612 -8.64 3.61 23.58
N LEU A 613 -8.20 2.63 24.37
CA LEU A 613 -7.17 1.66 23.96
C LEU A 613 -7.67 0.67 22.90
N LYS A 614 -8.96 0.27 22.95
CA LYS A 614 -9.62 -0.49 21.88
C LYS A 614 -9.70 0.36 20.60
N GLU A 615 -10.28 1.56 20.70
CA GLU A 615 -10.48 2.52 19.60
C GLU A 615 -9.15 2.89 18.90
N GLY A 616 -8.11 3.23 19.67
CA GLY A 616 -6.80 3.58 19.13
C GLY A 616 -6.11 2.44 18.37
N LYS A 617 -6.28 1.19 18.81
CA LYS A 617 -5.78 0.01 18.08
C LYS A 617 -6.52 -0.20 16.76
N GLU A 618 -7.84 -0.02 16.76
CA GLU A 618 -8.63 -0.10 15.52
C GLU A 618 -8.21 0.98 14.51
N PHE A 619 -8.01 2.23 14.94
CA PHE A 619 -7.50 3.29 14.06
C PHE A 619 -6.06 3.05 13.59
N PHE A 620 -5.17 2.58 14.48
CA PHE A 620 -3.78 2.26 14.13
C PHE A 620 -3.70 1.20 13.02
N ASN A 621 -4.45 0.09 13.17
CA ASN A 621 -4.51 -0.98 12.17
C ASN A 621 -5.15 -0.53 10.84
N ARG A 622 -5.87 0.59 10.83
CA ARG A 622 -6.43 1.23 9.63
C ARG A 622 -5.54 2.28 8.99
N LYS A 623 -4.34 2.52 9.54
CA LYS A 623 -3.43 3.61 9.13
C LYS A 623 -4.03 5.02 9.36
N LEU A 624 -5.07 5.12 10.18
CA LEU A 624 -5.66 6.39 10.65
C LEU A 624 -4.85 6.89 11.86
N PHE A 625 -3.57 7.21 11.63
CA PHE A 625 -2.62 7.37 12.73
C PHE A 625 -2.88 8.62 13.58
N ALA A 626 -3.36 9.72 13.01
CA ALA A 626 -3.75 10.92 13.77
C ALA A 626 -4.92 10.63 14.73
N GLU A 627 -5.92 9.87 14.27
CA GLU A 627 -7.03 9.38 15.08
C GLU A 627 -6.55 8.39 16.15
N ALA A 628 -5.64 7.48 15.80
CA ALA A 628 -5.04 6.53 16.74
C ALA A 628 -4.28 7.22 17.88
N ILE A 629 -3.48 8.25 17.56
CA ILE A 629 -2.73 9.06 18.55
C ILE A 629 -3.68 9.67 19.57
N ALA A 630 -4.74 10.35 19.12
CA ALA A 630 -5.66 11.06 20.01
C ALA A 630 -6.50 10.11 20.89
N ALA A 631 -6.72 8.86 20.45
CA ALA A 631 -7.29 7.80 21.29
C ALA A 631 -6.25 7.27 22.29
N PHE A 632 -5.02 6.94 21.85
CA PHE A 632 -3.96 6.46 22.74
C PHE A 632 -3.55 7.48 23.81
N GLU A 633 -3.60 8.79 23.52
CA GLU A 633 -3.38 9.86 24.50
C GLU A 633 -4.44 9.87 25.60
N LYS A 634 -5.71 9.56 25.28
CA LYS A 634 -6.80 9.42 26.28
C LYS A 634 -6.77 8.08 27.02
N ALA A 635 -6.05 7.10 26.48
CA ALA A 635 -5.80 5.80 27.11
C ALA A 635 -4.50 5.75 27.94
N GLY A 636 -3.75 6.86 28.08
CA GLY A 636 -2.44 6.89 28.74
C GLY A 636 -1.38 5.99 28.09
N ALA A 637 -1.58 5.60 26.83
CA ALA A 637 -0.93 4.44 26.23
C ALA A 637 0.41 4.78 25.56
N GLU A 638 1.35 5.41 26.28
CA GLU A 638 2.60 6.02 25.77
C GLU A 638 3.36 5.19 24.70
N LYS A 639 3.53 3.89 24.91
CA LYS A 639 4.17 2.98 23.95
C LYS A 639 3.48 2.96 22.58
N TYR A 640 2.15 3.02 22.58
CA TYR A 640 1.34 3.09 21.35
C TYR A 640 1.28 4.51 20.80
N ILE A 641 1.27 5.55 21.64
CA ILE A 641 1.39 6.96 21.22
C ILE A 641 2.68 7.15 20.41
N LYS A 642 3.83 6.70 20.94
CA LYS A 642 5.12 6.80 20.23
C LYS A 642 5.08 6.03 18.91
N LYS A 643 4.61 4.77 18.91
CA LYS A 643 4.50 3.98 17.67
C LYS A 643 3.60 4.66 16.63
N ALA A 644 2.47 5.23 17.04
CA ALA A 644 1.55 5.91 16.14
C ALA A 644 2.11 7.25 15.61
N LYS A 645 2.94 7.96 16.39
CA LYS A 645 3.66 9.16 15.93
C LYS A 645 4.80 8.81 14.96
N ASP A 646 5.57 7.75 15.21
CA ASP A 646 6.57 7.23 14.27
C ASP A 646 5.93 6.82 12.93
N GLU A 647 4.76 6.18 12.96
CA GLU A 647 4.06 5.72 11.75
C GLU A 647 3.35 6.88 11.02
N LEU A 648 2.75 7.84 11.74
CA LEU A 648 2.18 9.05 11.13
C LEU A 648 3.25 9.88 10.44
N ALA A 649 4.37 10.17 11.12
CA ALA A 649 5.48 10.91 10.55
C ALA A 649 6.05 10.23 9.29
N ALA A 650 6.00 8.89 9.23
CA ALA A 650 6.38 8.12 8.05
C ALA A 650 5.33 8.10 6.93
N ASP A 651 4.04 8.36 7.19
CA ASP A 651 2.97 8.39 6.18
C ASP A 651 2.74 9.81 5.63
N GLU A 652 2.83 10.85 6.49
CA GLU A 652 2.90 12.26 6.11
C GLU A 652 4.10 12.53 5.18
N PHE A 653 5.25 11.93 5.49
CA PHE A 653 6.47 11.93 4.68
C PHE A 653 6.29 11.35 3.25
N PHE A 654 5.28 10.51 3.01
CA PHE A 654 4.94 10.01 1.66
C PHE A 654 3.78 10.78 0.99
N THR A 655 3.20 11.80 1.64
CA THR A 655 1.96 12.46 1.17
C THR A 655 2.03 13.98 0.99
N GLU A 656 2.84 14.74 1.74
CA GLU A 656 2.96 16.21 1.55
C GLU A 656 4.40 16.74 1.35
N TYR A 657 4.59 17.53 0.29
CA TYR A 657 5.77 18.38 0.09
C TYR A 657 5.77 19.55 1.09
N ASN A 658 6.27 19.33 2.30
CA ASN A 658 6.47 20.38 3.31
C ASN A 658 7.75 20.15 4.12
N GLU A 659 8.90 20.51 3.53
CA GLU A 659 10.21 20.05 4.01
C GLU A 659 10.60 20.56 5.41
N GLU A 660 10.34 21.84 5.71
CA GLU A 660 11.05 22.54 6.79
C GLU A 660 10.62 22.07 8.19
N LYS A 661 9.32 21.86 8.42
CA LYS A 661 8.80 21.34 9.70
C LYS A 661 9.19 19.87 9.92
N THR A 662 9.23 19.09 8.85
CA THR A 662 9.64 17.68 8.88
C THR A 662 11.12 17.55 9.24
N ILE A 663 11.97 18.44 8.73
CA ILE A 663 13.38 18.57 9.17
C ILE A 663 13.44 18.91 10.68
N GLU A 664 12.63 19.85 11.16
CA GLU A 664 12.64 20.26 12.57
C GLU A 664 12.21 19.13 13.52
N TYR A 665 11.20 18.32 13.15
CA TYR A 665 10.79 17.17 13.95
C TYR A 665 11.85 16.05 13.98
N ILE A 666 12.44 15.74 12.82
CA ILE A 666 13.49 14.69 12.68
C ILE A 666 14.77 15.08 13.43
N VAL A 667 15.20 16.35 13.37
CA VAL A 667 16.40 16.83 14.07
C VAL A 667 16.27 16.77 15.60
N ASN A 668 15.03 16.74 16.13
CA ASN A 668 14.75 16.74 17.56
C ASN A 668 14.38 15.37 18.16
N ASN A 669 14.34 14.28 17.37
CA ASN A 669 13.95 12.94 17.84
C ASN A 669 14.89 11.82 17.32
N ASP A 670 15.92 11.47 18.10
CA ASP A 670 16.99 10.52 17.73
C ASP A 670 16.52 9.15 17.20
N ASP A 671 15.40 8.63 17.71
CA ASP A 671 14.97 7.24 17.48
C ASP A 671 14.28 7.04 16.10
N SER A 672 13.58 8.07 15.61
CA SER A 672 12.67 7.96 14.47
C SER A 672 13.37 7.98 13.10
N LEU A 673 14.56 8.60 13.00
CA LEU A 673 15.36 8.65 11.76
C LEU A 673 15.67 7.24 11.21
N SER A 674 15.92 6.28 12.11
CA SER A 674 16.24 4.89 11.74
C SER A 674 15.11 4.20 10.97
N ARG A 675 13.87 4.33 11.47
CA ARG A 675 12.68 3.67 10.89
C ARG A 675 12.22 4.34 9.60
N CYS A 676 12.39 5.65 9.46
CA CYS A 676 12.12 6.36 8.21
C CYS A 676 13.06 5.89 7.09
N LEU A 677 14.35 5.72 7.38
CA LEU A 677 15.32 5.17 6.42
C LEU A 677 15.04 3.70 6.09
N GLU A 678 14.62 2.87 7.06
CA GLU A 678 14.26 1.47 6.81
C GLU A 678 13.03 1.30 5.91
N LYS A 679 12.02 2.18 6.00
CA LYS A 679 10.93 2.22 5.00
C LYS A 679 11.43 2.65 3.62
N TYR A 680 12.32 3.63 3.54
CA TYR A 680 12.82 4.17 2.26
C TYR A 680 13.60 3.12 1.45
N VAL A 681 14.47 2.35 2.10
CA VAL A 681 15.28 1.29 1.45
C VAL A 681 14.43 0.11 0.94
N VAL A 682 13.17 -0.01 1.36
CA VAL A 682 12.24 -1.10 0.96
C VAL A 682 11.25 -0.65 -0.13
N THR A 683 11.27 0.62 -0.55
CA THR A 683 10.40 1.14 -1.61
C THR A 683 11.19 1.79 -2.74
N ASP A 684 11.23 1.16 -3.91
CA ASP A 684 11.86 1.68 -5.14
C ASP A 684 11.15 2.95 -5.66
N ARG A 685 11.45 4.10 -5.05
CA ARG A 685 10.98 5.44 -5.44
C ARG A 685 12.15 6.39 -5.63
N ILE A 686 13.04 6.04 -6.55
CA ILE A 686 14.12 6.89 -7.04
C ILE A 686 13.51 8.03 -7.85
N GLY A 687 13.90 9.29 -7.58
CA GLY A 687 13.32 10.42 -8.33
C GLY A 687 13.89 11.83 -8.12
N ASP A 688 14.51 12.16 -6.98
CA ASP A 688 14.93 13.55 -6.70
C ASP A 688 16.28 13.67 -5.94
N TYR A 689 17.36 13.63 -6.71
CA TYR A 689 18.76 13.53 -6.23
C TYR A 689 19.22 14.76 -5.41
N ALA A 690 18.57 15.92 -5.59
CA ALA A 690 18.88 17.14 -4.85
C ALA A 690 18.43 17.08 -3.39
N PHE A 691 17.34 16.35 -3.12
CA PHE A 691 16.82 16.13 -1.77
C PHE A 691 17.75 15.23 -0.97
N GLU A 692 18.14 14.08 -1.55
CA GLU A 692 18.91 13.00 -0.92
C GLU A 692 20.22 13.50 -0.27
N LYS A 693 21.02 14.28 -1.00
CA LYS A 693 22.36 14.74 -0.60
C LYS A 693 22.36 15.60 0.68
N LYS A 694 21.29 16.34 0.94
CA LYS A 694 21.09 17.23 2.11
C LYS A 694 20.86 16.44 3.41
N TYR A 695 20.24 15.27 3.33
CA TYR A 695 20.02 14.37 4.47
C TYR A 695 21.16 13.37 4.65
N TYR A 696 21.76 12.89 3.55
CA TYR A 696 22.90 11.97 3.57
C TYR A 696 24.06 12.47 4.45
N GLU A 697 24.54 13.70 4.23
CA GLU A 697 25.62 14.30 5.06
C GLU A 697 25.22 14.57 6.52
N LYS A 698 23.91 14.64 6.84
CA LYS A 698 23.43 14.72 8.23
C LYS A 698 23.40 13.34 8.89
N ALA A 699 22.87 12.32 8.22
CA ALA A 699 22.81 10.95 8.72
C ALA A 699 24.23 10.38 8.95
N LYS A 700 25.14 10.65 8.02
CA LYS A 700 26.58 10.37 8.14
C LYS A 700 27.20 10.99 9.40
N LYS A 701 27.04 12.31 9.60
CA LYS A 701 27.51 12.98 10.84
C LYS A 701 26.86 12.44 12.11
N TYR A 702 25.60 12.02 12.05
CA TYR A 702 24.91 11.40 13.18
C TYR A 702 25.54 10.04 13.54
N TYR A 703 25.66 9.12 12.58
CA TYR A 703 26.22 7.80 12.84
C TYR A 703 27.74 7.82 13.10
N GLU A 704 28.48 8.82 12.58
CA GLU A 704 29.87 9.11 12.97
C GLU A 704 29.95 9.52 14.45
N LYS A 705 29.01 10.36 14.92
CA LYS A 705 28.94 10.79 16.34
C LYS A 705 28.43 9.69 17.28
N SER A 706 27.61 8.76 16.78
CA SER A 706 27.03 7.66 17.58
C SER A 706 27.82 6.34 17.49
N GLU A 707 29.00 6.34 16.85
CA GLU A 707 29.83 5.15 16.56
C GLU A 707 29.07 4.00 15.86
N ASN A 708 27.99 4.28 15.12
CA ASN A 708 27.21 3.25 14.42
C ASN A 708 27.85 2.91 13.06
N TYR A 709 28.97 2.21 13.15
CA TYR A 709 29.81 1.87 12.01
C TYR A 709 29.12 0.91 11.01
N GLU A 710 28.11 0.14 11.44
CA GLU A 710 27.31 -0.69 10.52
C GLU A 710 26.41 0.16 9.62
N LYS A 711 25.70 1.14 10.17
CA LYS A 711 24.87 2.06 9.36
C LYS A 711 25.70 3.03 8.52
N LEU A 712 26.90 3.41 8.97
CA LEU A 712 27.86 4.11 8.11
C LEU A 712 28.32 3.26 6.93
N SER A 713 28.59 1.96 7.17
CA SER A 713 28.98 1.04 6.10
C SER A 713 27.92 0.96 5.01
N GLN A 714 26.65 0.80 5.41
CA GLN A 714 25.49 0.75 4.50
C GLN A 714 25.29 2.09 3.76
N LEU A 715 25.43 3.23 4.45
CA LEU A 715 25.34 4.56 3.81
C LEU A 715 26.42 4.79 2.75
N PHE A 716 27.69 4.49 3.06
CA PHE A 716 28.77 4.63 2.09
C PHE A 716 28.69 3.60 0.95
N GLU A 717 27.99 2.47 1.14
CA GLU A 717 27.69 1.52 0.05
C GLU A 717 26.66 2.10 -0.93
N MET A 718 25.60 2.73 -0.41
CA MET A 718 24.57 3.42 -1.22
C MET A 718 25.13 4.65 -1.98
N ASP A 719 26.09 5.37 -1.41
CA ASP A 719 26.84 6.48 -2.01
C ASP A 719 27.93 6.01 -3.01
N GLY A 720 28.02 4.70 -3.29
CA GLY A 720 29.03 4.10 -4.16
C GLY A 720 30.46 4.15 -3.61
N ASN A 721 30.66 4.71 -2.42
CA ASN A 721 31.94 4.83 -1.71
C ASN A 721 32.30 3.52 -0.99
N LEU A 722 32.46 2.45 -1.78
CA LEU A 722 32.75 1.10 -1.31
C LEU A 722 34.02 1.02 -0.44
N GLU A 723 34.99 1.92 -0.62
CA GLU A 723 36.18 2.00 0.22
C GLU A 723 35.84 2.39 1.66
N LYS A 724 35.05 3.46 1.86
CA LYS A 724 34.55 3.81 3.19
C LYS A 724 33.53 2.81 3.72
N SER A 725 32.69 2.24 2.85
CA SER A 725 31.77 1.18 3.26
C SER A 725 32.51 0.03 3.95
N LEU A 726 33.59 -0.45 3.33
CA LEU A 726 34.44 -1.51 3.89
C LEU A 726 35.23 -1.03 5.12
N GLU A 727 35.72 0.21 5.14
CA GLU A 727 36.37 0.81 6.32
C GLU A 727 35.47 0.76 7.55
N TYR A 728 34.19 1.10 7.38
CA TYR A 728 33.21 1.12 8.47
C TYR A 728 32.60 -0.26 8.78
N ALA A 729 32.49 -1.18 7.83
CA ALA A 729 32.17 -2.59 8.11
C ALA A 729 33.23 -3.23 9.02
N VAL A 730 34.51 -3.02 8.70
CA VAL A 730 35.62 -3.53 9.53
C VAL A 730 35.60 -2.90 10.93
N LYS A 731 35.21 -1.63 11.06
CA LYS A 731 35.01 -0.99 12.38
C LYS A 731 33.79 -1.52 13.14
N SER A 732 32.72 -1.97 12.47
CA SER A 732 31.54 -2.54 13.13
C SER A 732 31.81 -3.94 13.71
N GLU A 733 32.64 -4.75 13.06
CA GLU A 733 33.10 -6.04 13.61
C GLU A 733 34.16 -5.87 14.71
N ILE A 734 35.10 -4.94 14.55
CA ILE A 734 36.24 -4.78 15.46
C ILE A 734 35.86 -4.01 16.74
N THR A 735 34.99 -3.00 16.67
CA THR A 735 34.65 -2.17 17.85
C THR A 735 34.03 -2.98 19.00
N PRO A 736 33.07 -3.89 18.80
CA PRO A 736 32.56 -4.77 19.85
C PRO A 736 33.63 -5.68 20.47
N LEU A 737 34.59 -6.14 19.66
CA LEU A 737 35.75 -6.91 20.11
C LEU A 737 36.68 -6.07 21.00
N ILE A 738 37.03 -4.85 20.58
CA ILE A 738 37.81 -3.90 21.41
C ILE A 738 37.06 -3.54 22.68
N LYS A 739 35.73 -3.38 22.63
CA LYS A 739 34.90 -3.03 23.80
C LYS A 739 34.83 -4.16 24.81
N ARG A 740 34.70 -5.42 24.38
CA ARG A 740 34.84 -6.60 25.26
C ARG A 740 36.25 -6.70 25.83
N VAL A 741 37.29 -6.52 25.01
CA VAL A 741 38.69 -6.55 25.48
C VAL A 741 38.93 -5.47 26.54
N LYS A 742 38.45 -4.23 26.34
CA LYS A 742 38.49 -3.19 27.38
C LYS A 742 37.75 -3.60 28.65
N GLN A 743 36.53 -4.13 28.54
CA GLN A 743 35.73 -4.58 29.70
C GLN A 743 36.33 -5.79 30.44
N GLU A 744 37.21 -6.57 29.82
CA GLU A 744 37.99 -7.63 30.50
C GLU A 744 39.31 -7.09 31.09
N LEU A 745 39.94 -6.09 30.46
CA LEU A 745 41.13 -5.41 31.00
C LEU A 745 40.79 -4.50 32.19
N GLU A 746 39.63 -3.85 32.19
CA GLU A 746 39.08 -3.03 33.28
C GLU A 746 38.73 -3.86 34.54
N LYS A 747 38.72 -5.20 34.45
CA LYS A 747 38.57 -6.12 35.59
C LYS A 747 39.91 -6.59 36.17
N ASN A 748 41.04 -6.14 35.62
CA ASN A 748 42.34 -6.76 35.84
C ASN A 748 43.43 -5.68 35.92
N ASP A 749 43.56 -5.06 37.11
CA ASP A 749 44.35 -3.85 37.37
C ASP A 749 45.80 -3.88 36.82
N ALA A 750 46.41 -5.08 36.75
CA ALA A 750 47.75 -5.29 36.20
C ALA A 750 47.91 -4.95 34.71
N ALA A 751 46.82 -4.71 33.97
CA ALA A 751 46.87 -4.35 32.55
C ALA A 751 46.98 -2.84 32.26
N LEU A 752 46.71 -1.99 33.26
CA LEU A 752 46.55 -0.54 33.06
C LEU A 752 47.86 0.16 32.64
N ASP A 753 49.01 -0.30 33.14
CA ASP A 753 50.32 0.26 32.80
C ASP A 753 50.71 -0.02 31.34
N ILE A 754 50.41 -1.22 30.84
CA ILE A 754 50.69 -1.60 29.43
C ILE A 754 49.88 -0.73 28.46
N ALA A 755 48.66 -0.35 28.83
CA ALA A 755 47.83 0.55 28.03
C ALA A 755 48.38 1.98 27.96
N ASN A 756 49.18 2.42 28.95
CA ASN A 756 49.79 3.74 28.98
C ASN A 756 51.05 3.84 28.11
N GLU A 757 51.88 2.78 28.01
CA GLU A 757 53.06 2.78 27.13
C GLU A 757 52.70 2.85 25.64
N VAL A 758 51.59 2.23 25.21
CA VAL A 758 51.10 2.27 23.82
C VAL A 758 50.68 3.68 23.39
N ARG A 759 50.49 4.61 24.33
CA ARG A 759 49.93 5.95 24.06
C ARG A 759 50.94 6.96 23.51
N VAL A 760 52.24 6.65 23.46
CA VAL A 760 53.28 7.58 22.99
C VAL A 760 54.32 6.91 22.08
N LEU A 761 54.18 7.10 20.76
CA LEU A 761 55.32 7.31 19.85
C LEU A 761 54.85 7.96 18.52
N PRO A 762 55.42 9.11 18.08
CA PRO A 762 55.05 9.76 16.82
C PRO A 762 55.77 9.17 15.59
N ASP A 763 55.47 9.74 14.41
CA ASP A 763 56.08 9.40 13.11
C ASP A 763 57.61 9.26 13.11
N LYS A 764 58.12 8.02 12.96
CA LYS A 764 58.96 7.56 11.80
C LYS A 764 59.65 6.20 12.04
N LYS A 765 59.54 5.32 11.02
CA LYS A 765 60.53 4.34 10.53
C LYS A 765 61.30 3.40 11.50
N ILE A 766 61.23 2.10 11.16
CA ILE A 766 62.33 1.08 11.08
C ILE A 766 62.56 0.08 12.26
N ASN A 767 62.59 -1.21 11.88
CA ASN A 767 63.28 -2.41 12.43
C ASN A 767 63.01 -3.04 13.83
N SER A 768 62.25 -4.15 13.79
CA SER A 768 62.76 -5.55 13.93
C SER A 768 62.95 -6.25 15.30
N LYS A 769 62.65 -7.57 15.26
CA LYS A 769 63.31 -8.71 15.93
C LYS A 769 63.34 -8.84 17.48
N LYS A 770 62.84 -10.02 17.92
CA LYS A 770 62.96 -10.69 19.25
C LYS A 770 62.06 -10.10 20.36
N ILE A 771 61.66 -10.82 21.40
CA ILE A 771 61.94 -12.23 21.81
C ILE A 771 60.68 -13.12 21.63
N SER A 772 60.84 -14.44 21.66
CA SER A 772 59.83 -15.42 21.24
C SER A 772 59.64 -16.59 22.23
N LEU A 773 58.38 -17.03 22.37
CA LEU A 773 57.94 -18.43 22.51
C LEU A 773 58.50 -19.33 23.64
N VAL A 774 57.60 -19.72 24.54
CA VAL A 774 57.32 -21.14 24.82
C VAL A 774 55.80 -21.33 24.77
N GLU A 775 55.33 -22.46 24.24
CA GLU A 775 53.89 -22.82 24.16
C GLU A 775 53.70 -24.32 24.40
N PHE A 776 52.69 -24.66 25.19
CA PHE A 776 51.84 -25.87 25.20
C PHE A 776 50.96 -25.72 26.46
N GLU A 777 49.62 -25.79 26.47
CA GLU A 777 48.57 -26.15 25.51
C GLU A 777 47.32 -25.25 25.79
N ASN A 778 46.33 -24.99 24.92
CA ASN A 778 45.93 -25.62 23.65
C ASN A 778 45.56 -24.61 22.52
N LEU A 779 45.86 -23.31 22.69
CA LEU A 779 45.58 -22.23 21.72
C LEU A 779 46.81 -21.31 21.52
N ASP A 780 46.88 -20.67 20.35
CA ASP A 780 47.76 -19.56 19.96
C ASP A 780 49.28 -19.60 20.26
N LYS A 781 50.09 -19.80 19.19
CA LYS A 781 51.18 -18.89 18.71
C LYS A 781 52.17 -19.51 17.70
N LYS A 782 52.29 -20.84 17.63
CA LYS A 782 53.41 -21.59 16.98
C LYS A 782 53.66 -21.26 15.51
N TYR A 783 52.65 -20.80 14.79
CA TYR A 783 52.74 -20.46 13.37
C TYR A 783 53.14 -19.01 13.08
N ILE A 784 52.94 -18.08 14.03
CA ILE A 784 53.11 -16.63 13.80
C ILE A 784 54.54 -16.16 14.18
N MET A 785 55.17 -16.78 15.17
CA MET A 785 56.40 -16.30 15.80
C MET A 785 57.71 -16.98 15.33
N ARG A 786 57.81 -17.41 14.06
CA ARG A 786 59.10 -17.85 13.46
C ARG A 786 59.53 -17.02 12.23
N LYS A 787 60.15 -15.88 12.56
CA LYS A 787 61.02 -15.03 11.73
C LYS A 787 60.37 -14.30 10.54
N GLN A 788 60.11 -13.02 10.80
CA GLN A 788 60.21 -11.86 9.90
C GLN A 788 61.27 -12.00 8.78
N GLN A 789 61.04 -11.25 7.69
CA GLN A 789 61.80 -11.19 6.42
C GLN A 789 61.52 -12.34 5.44
N LYS A 790 60.42 -12.17 4.69
CA LYS A 790 60.34 -12.47 3.24
C LYS A 790 59.21 -11.68 2.59
N ASN A 791 59.28 -11.56 1.26
CA ASN A 791 58.50 -10.62 0.46
C ASN A 791 57.11 -11.17 0.08
N THR A 792 56.35 -10.43 -0.73
CA THR A 792 55.12 -10.87 -1.43
C THR A 792 55.26 -12.23 -2.16
N GLY A 793 56.48 -12.66 -2.46
CA GLY A 793 56.79 -14.01 -2.93
C GLY A 793 56.35 -15.15 -1.99
N ASP A 794 56.33 -14.96 -0.67
CA ASP A 794 55.97 -16.06 0.25
C ASP A 794 54.45 -16.33 0.30
N ILE A 795 53.61 -15.30 0.06
CA ILE A 795 52.17 -15.49 -0.20
C ILE A 795 51.98 -16.28 -1.50
N LEU A 796 52.73 -15.93 -2.54
CA LEU A 796 52.77 -16.69 -3.80
C LEU A 796 53.28 -18.13 -3.62
N VAL A 797 54.20 -18.39 -2.69
CA VAL A 797 54.67 -19.75 -2.34
C VAL A 797 53.62 -20.54 -1.56
N ILE A 798 52.90 -19.94 -0.62
CA ILE A 798 51.80 -20.58 0.12
C ILE A 798 50.64 -20.94 -0.84
N LEU A 799 50.34 -20.07 -1.80
CA LEU A 799 49.40 -20.35 -2.89
C LEU A 799 49.91 -21.47 -3.80
N ASN A 800 51.14 -21.37 -4.34
CA ASN A 800 51.75 -22.42 -5.16
C ASN A 800 51.81 -23.78 -4.46
N GLY A 801 52.09 -23.81 -3.15
CA GLY A 801 52.13 -25.02 -2.33
C GLY A 801 50.78 -25.74 -2.28
N ARG A 802 49.69 -24.99 -2.08
CA ARG A 802 48.31 -25.54 -2.14
C ARG A 802 47.93 -26.06 -3.53
N PHE A 803 48.59 -25.62 -4.60
CA PHE A 803 48.35 -26.09 -5.98
C PHE A 803 49.29 -27.21 -6.47
N LYS A 804 50.25 -27.69 -5.66
CA LYS A 804 51.28 -28.67 -6.10
C LYS A 804 51.30 -30.02 -5.37
N SER A 805 50.28 -30.37 -4.59
CA SER A 805 50.14 -31.75 -4.06
C SER A 805 48.67 -32.20 -4.05
N LYS A 806 48.27 -33.36 -4.57
CA LYS A 806 49.04 -34.48 -5.19
C LYS A 806 48.28 -35.05 -6.41
N GLY A 807 49.03 -35.60 -7.38
CA GLY A 807 48.60 -36.84 -8.08
C GLY A 807 47.98 -36.77 -9.47
N LYS A 808 48.84 -36.60 -10.50
CA LYS A 808 48.62 -36.93 -11.93
C LYS A 808 47.64 -36.06 -12.75
N ASP A 809 47.96 -35.98 -14.05
CA ASP A 809 47.31 -35.29 -15.18
C ASP A 809 47.27 -33.73 -15.19
N PRO A 810 48.12 -33.06 -16.01
CA PRO A 810 48.17 -31.59 -16.11
C PRO A 810 46.92 -30.89 -16.66
N LYS A 811 45.92 -31.62 -17.16
CA LYS A 811 44.77 -31.06 -17.90
C LYS A 811 43.59 -30.58 -17.04
N LYS A 812 43.62 -30.71 -15.71
CA LYS A 812 42.42 -30.48 -14.86
C LYS A 812 42.59 -29.61 -13.59
N ASN A 813 43.69 -28.87 -13.43
CA ASN A 813 43.82 -27.87 -12.35
C ASN A 813 42.99 -26.60 -12.65
N SER A 814 41.67 -26.71 -12.56
CA SER A 814 40.76 -25.56 -12.52
C SER A 814 40.73 -24.95 -11.12
N VAL A 815 41.12 -23.69 -10.99
CA VAL A 815 40.88 -22.94 -9.75
C VAL A 815 39.37 -22.63 -9.72
N LYS A 816 38.63 -23.15 -8.73
CA LYS A 816 37.15 -23.09 -8.72
C LYS A 816 36.55 -21.67 -8.82
N SER A 817 37.32 -20.64 -8.49
CA SER A 817 36.97 -19.24 -8.79
C SER A 817 38.24 -18.38 -8.85
N PRO A 818 38.88 -18.23 -10.03
CA PRO A 818 40.08 -17.41 -10.17
C PRO A 818 39.74 -15.94 -9.92
N THR A 819 38.55 -15.51 -10.34
CA THR A 819 38.03 -14.16 -10.14
C THR A 819 37.86 -13.78 -8.65
N LYS A 820 37.35 -14.69 -7.80
CA LYS A 820 37.31 -14.44 -6.34
C LYS A 820 38.70 -14.39 -5.70
N LEU A 821 39.70 -15.04 -6.30
CA LEU A 821 41.09 -14.93 -5.84
C LEU A 821 41.75 -13.64 -6.33
N LEU A 822 41.44 -13.18 -7.55
CA LEU A 822 41.86 -11.88 -8.09
C LEU A 822 41.37 -10.73 -7.20
N ILE A 823 40.08 -10.69 -6.88
CA ILE A 823 39.46 -9.71 -5.98
C ILE A 823 40.24 -9.67 -4.65
N LYS A 824 40.42 -10.82 -4.00
CA LYS A 824 41.12 -10.90 -2.71
C LYS A 824 42.59 -10.49 -2.79
N LEU A 825 43.29 -10.73 -3.90
CA LEU A 825 44.70 -10.33 -4.05
C LEU A 825 44.83 -8.81 -4.30
N TYR A 826 43.93 -8.22 -5.10
CA TYR A 826 43.93 -6.78 -5.36
C TYR A 826 43.79 -5.96 -4.05
N HIS A 827 42.88 -6.37 -3.16
CA HIS A 827 42.72 -5.77 -1.83
C HIS A 827 43.90 -6.02 -0.86
N ILE A 828 44.90 -6.84 -1.21
CA ILE A 828 46.03 -7.21 -0.33
C ILE A 828 47.37 -6.59 -0.78
N ASP A 829 47.67 -6.54 -2.08
CA ASP A 829 48.97 -6.04 -2.59
C ASP A 829 48.90 -4.84 -3.53
N GLY A 830 47.72 -4.23 -3.72
CA GLY A 830 47.51 -3.14 -4.68
C GLY A 830 47.61 -3.56 -6.15
N GLY A 831 47.74 -4.86 -6.42
CA GLY A 831 47.67 -5.47 -7.75
C GLY A 831 49.00 -5.88 -8.37
N GLY A 832 50.15 -5.63 -7.73
CA GLY A 832 51.46 -5.79 -8.37
C GLY A 832 51.83 -7.24 -8.76
N ASN A 833 51.95 -8.13 -7.77
CA ASN A 833 52.58 -9.45 -7.95
C ASN A 833 51.55 -10.58 -8.04
N GLY A 834 50.47 -10.51 -7.25
CA GLY A 834 49.39 -11.52 -7.29
C GLY A 834 48.67 -11.59 -8.64
N ILE A 835 48.42 -10.42 -9.25
CA ILE A 835 47.67 -10.32 -10.50
C ILE A 835 48.49 -10.80 -11.69
N SER A 836 49.76 -10.39 -11.81
CA SER A 836 50.65 -10.83 -12.89
C SER A 836 50.73 -12.35 -13.01
N TYR A 837 50.86 -13.06 -11.87
CA TYR A 837 50.84 -14.52 -11.84
C TYR A 837 49.50 -15.13 -12.27
N LEU A 838 48.36 -14.57 -11.81
CA LEU A 838 47.03 -15.03 -12.21
C LEU A 838 46.77 -14.81 -13.70
N MET A 839 47.17 -13.66 -14.25
CA MET A 839 47.01 -13.33 -15.68
C MET A 839 47.89 -14.19 -16.58
N GLU A 840 49.05 -14.66 -16.10
CA GLU A 840 49.91 -15.54 -16.89
C GLU A 840 49.45 -16.99 -16.92
N ASN A 841 48.88 -17.49 -15.82
CA ASN A 841 48.54 -18.91 -15.65
C ASN A 841 47.03 -19.22 -15.79
N PHE A 842 46.16 -18.23 -15.58
CA PHE A 842 44.69 -18.42 -15.49
C PHE A 842 43.87 -17.39 -16.29
N SER A 843 44.49 -16.61 -17.20
CA SER A 843 43.77 -15.61 -18.02
C SER A 843 42.53 -16.16 -18.73
N SER A 844 42.62 -17.37 -19.30
CA SER A 844 41.49 -18.05 -19.96
C SER A 844 40.34 -18.48 -19.01
N GLN A 845 40.48 -18.27 -17.70
CA GLN A 845 39.49 -18.57 -16.66
C GLN A 845 39.08 -17.33 -15.84
N LEU A 846 39.64 -16.15 -16.14
CA LEU A 846 39.30 -14.88 -15.48
C LEU A 846 38.21 -14.15 -16.28
N ASN A 847 37.22 -13.59 -15.56
CA ASN A 847 36.19 -12.75 -16.18
C ASN A 847 36.78 -11.38 -16.53
N ILE A 848 36.86 -11.08 -17.83
CA ILE A 848 37.41 -9.80 -18.31
C ILE A 848 36.58 -8.60 -17.87
N LYS A 849 35.25 -8.71 -17.71
CA LYS A 849 34.42 -7.62 -17.14
C LYS A 849 34.91 -7.23 -15.74
N THR A 850 35.25 -8.21 -14.92
CA THR A 850 35.78 -8.02 -13.55
C THR A 850 37.23 -7.52 -13.53
N ILE A 851 38.01 -7.77 -14.59
CA ILE A 851 39.33 -7.15 -14.75
C ILE A 851 39.16 -5.66 -15.09
N VAL A 852 38.28 -5.35 -16.04
CA VAL A 852 38.01 -3.99 -16.53
C VAL A 852 37.37 -3.11 -15.44
N SER A 853 36.47 -3.64 -14.61
CA SER A 853 35.84 -2.84 -13.54
C SER A 853 36.75 -2.58 -12.34
N LEU A 854 37.65 -3.49 -11.99
CA LEU A 854 38.46 -3.39 -10.76
C LEU A 854 39.85 -2.78 -10.93
N LEU A 855 40.52 -3.01 -12.07
CA LEU A 855 41.91 -2.59 -12.27
C LEU A 855 41.98 -1.33 -13.13
N ASP A 856 42.99 -0.48 -12.96
CA ASP A 856 43.30 0.64 -13.86
C ASP A 856 44.70 0.47 -14.47
N ASP A 857 44.85 -0.60 -15.25
CA ASP A 857 46.08 -0.94 -15.99
C ASP A 857 45.73 -1.59 -17.34
N GLY A 858 45.75 -0.79 -18.40
CA GLY A 858 45.48 -1.24 -19.77
C GLY A 858 46.44 -2.31 -20.30
N ASN A 859 47.65 -2.44 -19.74
CA ASN A 859 48.61 -3.48 -20.17
C ASN A 859 48.08 -4.89 -19.84
N ILE A 860 47.28 -5.01 -18.77
CA ILE A 860 46.64 -6.27 -18.36
C ILE A 860 45.55 -6.68 -19.34
N ILE A 861 44.78 -5.69 -19.85
CA ILE A 861 43.74 -5.89 -20.87
C ILE A 861 44.36 -6.34 -22.19
N GLU A 862 45.43 -5.69 -22.65
CA GLU A 862 46.18 -6.10 -23.85
C GLU A 862 46.78 -7.51 -23.72
N LYS A 863 47.37 -7.83 -22.56
CA LYS A 863 47.93 -9.16 -22.26
C LYS A 863 46.86 -10.25 -22.12
N TYR A 864 45.59 -9.88 -21.88
CA TYR A 864 44.43 -10.79 -21.96
C TYR A 864 43.97 -10.97 -23.41
N ILE A 865 43.69 -9.89 -24.12
CA ILE A 865 43.11 -9.90 -25.48
C ILE A 865 44.05 -10.63 -26.45
N SER A 866 45.36 -10.41 -26.34
CA SER A 866 46.39 -11.12 -27.13
C SER A 866 46.52 -12.63 -26.82
N LYS A 867 45.97 -13.11 -25.70
CA LYS A 867 46.00 -14.53 -25.29
C LYS A 867 44.64 -15.24 -25.36
N SER A 868 43.54 -14.50 -25.50
CA SER A 868 42.19 -15.07 -25.50
C SER A 868 41.85 -15.75 -26.82
N LYS A 869 41.27 -16.96 -26.76
CA LYS A 869 40.85 -17.72 -27.96
C LYS A 869 39.55 -17.23 -28.59
N LYS A 870 38.73 -16.49 -27.83
CA LYS A 870 37.67 -15.62 -28.35
C LYS A 870 38.15 -14.18 -28.21
N LYS A 871 38.05 -13.36 -29.25
CA LYS A 871 38.03 -11.91 -29.03
C LYS A 871 36.82 -11.59 -28.13
N PRO A 872 36.98 -10.85 -27.03
CA PRO A 872 35.84 -10.25 -26.36
C PRO A 872 35.23 -9.16 -27.25
N GLU A 873 33.97 -8.83 -27.04
CA GLU A 873 33.35 -7.63 -27.60
C GLU A 873 34.01 -6.42 -26.91
N LEU A 874 34.86 -5.69 -27.65
CA LEU A 874 35.66 -4.58 -27.11
C LEU A 874 34.78 -3.42 -26.65
N ASP A 875 33.62 -3.30 -27.29
CA ASP A 875 32.67 -2.21 -27.20
C ASP A 875 31.89 -2.29 -25.87
N GLU A 876 31.47 -3.49 -25.48
CA GLU A 876 30.93 -3.79 -24.15
C GLU A 876 31.96 -3.49 -23.04
N LEU A 877 33.23 -3.84 -23.27
CA LEU A 877 34.31 -3.54 -22.32
C LEU A 877 34.63 -2.04 -22.24
N LEU A 878 34.43 -1.29 -23.33
CA LEU A 878 34.64 0.16 -23.37
C LEU A 878 33.60 0.89 -22.51
N LEU A 879 32.33 0.48 -22.60
CA LEU A 879 31.26 0.97 -21.71
C LEU A 879 31.60 0.68 -20.24
N LEU A 880 31.91 -0.59 -19.91
CA LEU A 880 32.32 -0.99 -18.56
C LEU A 880 33.52 -0.20 -18.02
N ALA A 881 34.49 0.16 -18.86
CA ALA A 881 35.62 0.99 -18.47
C ALA A 881 35.22 2.45 -18.19
N CYS A 882 34.28 3.01 -18.95
CA CYS A 882 33.74 4.36 -18.74
C CYS A 882 32.85 4.44 -17.49
N GLU A 883 31.96 3.46 -17.30
CA GLU A 883 31.12 3.29 -16.10
C GLU A 883 31.96 3.28 -14.81
N HIS A 884 33.08 2.54 -14.82
CA HIS A 884 33.95 2.37 -13.65
C HIS A 884 35.10 3.39 -13.60
N LYS A 885 35.05 4.47 -14.41
CA LYS A 885 36.02 5.58 -14.44
C LYS A 885 37.48 5.15 -14.65
N ARG A 886 37.71 4.10 -15.45
CA ARG A 886 39.03 3.48 -15.67
C ARG A 886 39.74 4.07 -16.88
N ILE A 887 40.27 5.29 -16.72
CA ILE A 887 40.95 6.07 -17.76
C ILE A 887 41.99 5.26 -18.54
N LYS A 888 42.85 4.45 -17.89
CA LYS A 888 43.89 3.68 -18.59
C LYS A 888 43.30 2.52 -19.40
N ASN A 889 42.22 1.91 -18.90
CA ASN A 889 41.52 0.83 -19.58
C ASN A 889 40.80 1.37 -20.83
N THR A 890 40.01 2.43 -20.68
CA THR A 890 39.29 3.09 -21.79
C THR A 890 40.27 3.50 -22.89
N LYS A 891 41.37 4.18 -22.54
CA LYS A 891 42.40 4.59 -23.50
C LYS A 891 42.99 3.41 -24.26
N LYS A 892 43.16 2.26 -23.61
CA LYS A 892 43.72 1.07 -24.25
C LYS A 892 42.71 0.29 -25.08
N LEU A 893 41.43 0.26 -24.69
CA LEU A 893 40.35 -0.36 -25.47
C LEU A 893 40.11 0.39 -26.78
N LEU A 894 40.12 1.73 -26.75
CA LEU A 894 40.10 2.58 -27.95
C LEU A 894 41.31 2.30 -28.87
N GLN A 895 42.52 2.21 -28.32
CA GLN A 895 43.72 1.83 -29.07
C GLN A 895 43.68 0.41 -29.67
N LEU A 896 42.82 -0.48 -29.17
CA LEU A 896 42.61 -1.83 -29.67
C LEU A 896 41.44 -1.92 -30.66
N GLY A 897 40.74 -0.81 -30.93
CA GLY A 897 39.65 -0.72 -31.90
C GLY A 897 38.28 -1.10 -31.35
N GLY A 898 37.98 -0.78 -30.08
CA GLY A 898 36.61 -0.76 -29.59
C GLY A 898 35.84 0.46 -30.12
N GLU A 899 34.59 0.25 -30.51
CA GLU A 899 33.72 1.26 -31.12
C GLU A 899 33.41 2.40 -30.13
N ILE A 900 33.72 3.64 -30.51
CA ILE A 900 33.60 4.81 -29.64
C ILE A 900 32.16 5.32 -29.52
N GLU A 901 31.32 5.03 -30.52
CA GLU A 901 29.89 5.31 -30.54
C GLU A 901 29.01 4.10 -30.18
N VAL A 902 29.60 3.09 -29.50
CA VAL A 902 28.84 1.97 -28.93
C VAL A 902 27.74 2.49 -27.99
N LYS A 903 26.58 1.83 -27.97
CA LYS A 903 25.48 2.15 -27.05
C LYS A 903 25.34 1.10 -25.96
N SER A 904 25.02 1.55 -24.74
CA SER A 904 24.55 0.68 -23.65
C SER A 904 23.10 0.25 -23.86
N GLU A 905 22.56 -0.59 -22.97
CA GLU A 905 21.14 -0.97 -22.95
C GLU A 905 20.20 0.24 -22.69
N ASP A 906 20.70 1.34 -22.10
CA ASP A 906 20.00 2.63 -21.97
C ASP A 906 20.08 3.49 -23.28
N GLY A 907 20.80 3.03 -24.31
CA GLY A 907 21.12 3.78 -25.53
C GLY A 907 22.33 4.72 -25.44
N LEU A 908 22.92 4.88 -24.25
CA LEU A 908 23.97 5.87 -23.96
C LEU A 908 25.34 5.49 -24.54
N THR A 909 26.05 6.45 -25.12
CA THR A 909 27.44 6.26 -25.60
C THR A 909 28.48 6.42 -24.49
N PRO A 910 29.73 5.93 -24.66
CA PRO A 910 30.84 6.17 -23.73
C PRO A 910 30.96 7.63 -23.27
N LEU A 911 30.75 8.60 -24.18
CA LEU A 911 30.79 10.03 -23.86
C LEU A 911 29.65 10.43 -22.91
N MET A 912 28.43 9.99 -23.19
CA MET A 912 27.26 10.23 -22.33
C MET A 912 27.46 9.60 -20.94
N THR A 913 27.97 8.37 -20.89
CA THR A 913 28.34 7.68 -19.65
C THR A 913 29.41 8.45 -18.87
N ALA A 914 30.40 9.04 -19.53
CA ALA A 914 31.41 9.88 -18.87
C ALA A 914 30.85 11.20 -18.31
N ILE A 915 29.87 11.81 -19.01
CA ILE A 915 29.17 13.02 -18.57
C ILE A 915 28.29 12.72 -17.35
N LYS A 916 27.48 11.64 -17.41
CA LYS A 916 26.70 11.08 -16.28
C LYS A 916 27.58 10.79 -15.07
N ASN A 917 28.78 10.27 -15.32
CA ASN A 917 29.79 9.99 -14.30
C ASN A 917 30.53 11.23 -13.79
N LYS A 918 30.26 12.43 -14.31
CA LYS A 918 30.90 13.69 -13.88
C LYS A 918 32.43 13.62 -14.01
N ASP A 919 32.91 12.89 -15.02
CA ASP A 919 34.33 12.57 -15.21
C ASP A 919 34.90 13.36 -16.39
N LEU A 920 35.35 14.58 -16.10
CA LEU A 920 35.94 15.50 -17.06
C LEU A 920 37.20 14.95 -17.75
N GLU A 921 37.99 14.08 -17.10
CA GLU A 921 39.18 13.48 -17.72
C GLU A 921 38.81 12.35 -18.68
N MET A 922 37.75 11.58 -18.37
CA MET A 922 37.17 10.61 -19.30
C MET A 922 36.53 11.31 -20.51
N VAL A 923 35.80 12.41 -20.30
CA VAL A 923 35.27 13.25 -21.38
C VAL A 923 36.40 13.79 -22.27
N LYS A 924 37.47 14.34 -21.67
CA LYS A 924 38.67 14.78 -22.42
C LYS A 924 39.28 13.66 -23.24
N LEU A 925 39.42 12.46 -22.67
CA LEU A 925 39.94 11.29 -23.36
C LEU A 925 39.08 10.89 -24.56
N LEU A 926 37.75 10.80 -24.38
CA LEU A 926 36.83 10.36 -25.42
C LEU A 926 36.71 11.37 -26.56
N VAL A 927 36.53 12.67 -26.26
CA VAL A 927 36.46 13.72 -27.28
C VAL A 927 37.80 13.85 -28.04
N SER A 928 38.94 13.72 -27.35
CA SER A 928 40.25 13.68 -28.05
C SER A 928 40.54 12.37 -28.80
N SER A 929 39.72 11.34 -28.60
CA SER A 929 39.76 10.08 -29.37
C SER A 929 38.74 10.04 -30.52
N GLY A 930 37.94 11.10 -30.70
CA GLY A 930 37.02 11.25 -31.83
C GLY A 930 35.53 11.06 -31.53
N ALA A 931 35.12 11.02 -30.26
CA ALA A 931 33.70 10.87 -29.89
C ALA A 931 32.83 12.02 -30.42
N GLY A 932 31.64 11.68 -30.92
CA GLY A 932 30.71 12.59 -31.58
C GLY A 932 30.04 13.58 -30.62
N LEU A 933 29.88 14.82 -31.07
CA LEU A 933 29.22 15.90 -30.31
C LEU A 933 27.80 16.24 -30.80
N GLY A 934 27.25 15.42 -31.70
CA GLY A 934 25.92 15.60 -32.32
C GLY A 934 24.76 14.95 -31.54
N GLU A 935 23.64 14.70 -32.21
CA GLU A 935 22.51 13.97 -31.61
C GLU A 935 22.86 12.50 -31.32
N VAL A 936 22.67 12.07 -30.08
CA VAL A 936 22.63 10.66 -29.65
C VAL A 936 21.25 10.31 -29.11
N SER A 937 20.97 9.02 -28.89
CA SER A 937 19.67 8.54 -28.38
C SER A 937 19.79 8.17 -26.92
N ASP A 938 18.97 8.79 -26.06
CA ASP A 938 18.71 8.31 -24.71
C ASP A 938 17.42 7.49 -24.76
N GLU A 939 17.54 6.16 -24.79
CA GLU A 939 16.42 5.25 -25.02
C GLU A 939 15.60 5.06 -23.72
N LYS A 940 16.22 5.29 -22.56
CA LYS A 940 15.57 5.35 -21.25
C LYS A 940 14.62 6.54 -21.14
N ASN A 941 15.09 7.74 -21.47
CA ASN A 941 14.28 8.97 -21.50
C ASN A 941 13.46 9.13 -22.79
N LYS A 942 13.68 8.26 -23.79
CA LYS A 942 13.00 8.26 -25.11
C LYS A 942 13.21 9.56 -25.91
N LEU A 943 14.33 10.23 -25.69
CA LEU A 943 14.69 11.49 -26.31
C LEU A 943 15.96 11.35 -27.15
N LYS A 944 16.08 12.21 -28.18
CA LYS A 944 17.38 12.52 -28.77
C LYS A 944 17.96 13.72 -28.04
N VAL A 945 19.23 13.64 -27.65
CA VAL A 945 19.94 14.69 -26.91
C VAL A 945 21.34 14.85 -27.47
N THR A 946 21.92 16.04 -27.37
CA THR A 946 23.37 16.23 -27.59
C THR A 946 24.14 16.01 -26.28
N PRO A 947 25.43 15.60 -26.34
CA PRO A 947 26.30 15.59 -25.15
C PRO A 947 26.35 16.94 -24.42
N LEU A 948 26.21 18.05 -25.16
CA LEU A 948 26.14 19.39 -24.59
C LEU A 948 24.88 19.56 -23.72
N ILE A 949 23.69 19.25 -24.24
CA ILE A 949 22.43 19.31 -23.48
C ILE A 949 22.42 18.31 -22.32
N TYR A 950 23.01 17.12 -22.51
CA TYR A 950 23.12 16.14 -21.43
C TYR A 950 23.98 16.66 -20.27
N SER A 951 25.07 17.38 -20.56
CA SER A 951 25.85 18.05 -19.51
C SER A 951 25.12 19.21 -18.81
N VAL A 952 24.06 19.77 -19.42
CA VAL A 952 23.13 20.70 -18.74
C VAL A 952 22.21 19.95 -17.78
N ALA A 953 21.62 18.84 -18.22
CA ALA A 953 20.74 18.02 -17.40
C ALA A 953 21.46 17.43 -16.17
N GLU A 954 22.75 17.08 -16.33
CA GLU A 954 23.63 16.59 -15.26
C GLU A 954 24.24 17.72 -14.39
N ASP A 955 24.01 19.00 -14.67
CA ASP A 955 24.56 20.16 -13.94
C ASP A 955 26.11 20.32 -13.98
N GLU A 956 26.78 19.75 -14.98
CA GLU A 956 28.26 19.68 -15.04
C GLU A 956 28.90 20.82 -15.85
N PHE A 957 29.04 22.00 -15.23
CA PHE A 957 29.53 23.22 -15.90
C PHE A 957 30.94 23.10 -16.55
N ASP A 958 31.90 22.43 -15.91
CA ASP A 958 33.26 22.30 -16.47
C ASP A 958 33.30 21.37 -17.69
N ILE A 959 32.44 20.33 -17.71
CA ILE A 959 32.24 19.45 -18.86
C ILE A 959 31.53 20.21 -19.97
N PHE A 960 30.42 20.88 -19.66
CA PHE A 960 29.66 21.72 -20.56
C PHE A 960 30.55 22.75 -21.28
N LYS A 961 31.36 23.49 -20.51
CA LYS A 961 32.33 24.45 -21.06
C LYS A 961 33.37 23.79 -21.95
N TYR A 962 33.91 22.63 -21.55
CA TYR A 962 34.86 21.88 -22.36
C TYR A 962 34.26 21.43 -23.70
N LEU A 963 33.00 21.00 -23.72
CA LEU A 963 32.30 20.61 -24.95
C LEU A 963 32.11 21.82 -25.90
N ILE A 964 31.76 22.99 -25.37
CA ILE A 964 31.74 24.25 -26.14
C ILE A 964 33.13 24.61 -26.69
N ASP A 965 34.18 24.51 -25.87
CA ASP A 965 35.58 24.74 -26.29
C ASP A 965 36.11 23.66 -27.25
N LYS A 966 35.33 22.60 -27.50
CA LYS A 966 35.56 21.57 -28.54
C LYS A 966 34.62 21.65 -29.72
N GLY A 967 33.79 22.70 -29.81
CA GLY A 967 32.94 22.94 -30.97
C GLY A 967 31.67 22.08 -31.00
N ALA A 968 31.14 21.67 -29.84
CA ALA A 968 29.76 21.23 -29.75
C ALA A 968 28.82 22.34 -30.27
N ASP A 969 27.78 21.96 -31.00
CA ASP A 969 26.83 22.90 -31.58
C ASP A 969 25.95 23.53 -30.47
N VAL A 970 26.05 24.85 -30.33
CA VAL A 970 25.35 25.64 -29.31
C VAL A 970 23.95 26.10 -29.73
N GLU A 971 23.49 25.76 -30.94
CA GLU A 971 22.12 25.95 -31.40
C GLU A 971 21.35 24.62 -31.56
N LEU A 972 22.03 23.52 -31.84
CA LEU A 972 21.42 22.20 -32.00
C LEU A 972 20.59 21.81 -30.78
N GLN A 973 19.27 21.67 -30.98
CA GLN A 973 18.25 21.42 -29.94
C GLN A 973 18.17 22.51 -28.84
N ASN A 974 18.70 23.71 -29.09
CA ASN A 974 18.70 24.89 -28.22
C ASN A 974 19.10 24.62 -26.74
N PRO A 975 20.40 24.47 -26.46
CA PRO A 975 20.93 24.32 -25.09
C PRO A 975 20.56 25.48 -24.14
N VAL A 976 20.19 26.67 -24.65
CA VAL A 976 19.77 27.81 -23.81
C VAL A 976 18.44 27.54 -23.14
N TYR A 977 17.47 26.98 -23.89
CA TYR A 977 16.18 26.59 -23.34
C TYR A 977 16.34 25.59 -22.19
N HIS A 978 17.16 24.57 -22.38
CA HIS A 978 17.50 23.61 -21.32
C HIS A 978 18.22 24.29 -20.13
N GLY A 979 19.20 25.16 -20.38
CA GLY A 979 19.89 25.92 -19.32
C GLY A 979 18.93 26.76 -18.48
N VAL A 980 17.91 27.36 -19.10
CA VAL A 980 16.83 28.10 -18.42
C VAL A 980 15.89 27.18 -17.64
N ALA A 981 15.48 26.05 -18.22
CA ALA A 981 14.62 25.08 -17.54
C ALA A 981 15.27 24.51 -16.27
N HIS A 982 16.57 24.19 -16.34
CA HIS A 982 17.39 23.77 -15.20
C HIS A 982 17.90 24.94 -14.32
N ARG A 983 17.57 26.18 -14.68
CA ARG A 983 17.98 27.44 -14.00
C ARG A 983 19.50 27.65 -13.86
N ASN A 984 20.33 26.98 -14.65
CA ASN A 984 21.79 27.05 -14.54
C ASN A 984 22.35 28.35 -15.15
N LYS A 985 22.46 29.38 -14.29
CA LYS A 985 22.95 30.72 -14.65
C LYS A 985 24.37 30.73 -15.25
N PRO A 986 25.36 29.97 -14.72
CA PRO A 986 26.68 29.83 -15.37
C PRO A 986 26.61 29.33 -16.83
N MET A 987 25.86 28.26 -17.10
CA MET A 987 25.71 27.70 -18.45
C MET A 987 25.02 28.67 -19.41
N ILE A 988 23.94 29.33 -18.96
CA ILE A 988 23.24 30.34 -19.77
C ILE A 988 24.21 31.47 -20.16
N ARG A 989 25.04 31.98 -19.23
CA ARG A 989 26.05 33.01 -19.55
C ARG A 989 27.03 32.53 -20.63
N ALA A 990 27.59 31.33 -20.46
CA ALA A 990 28.54 30.75 -21.41
C ALA A 990 27.96 30.46 -22.81
N LEU A 991 26.63 30.35 -22.95
CA LEU A 991 25.93 30.28 -24.24
C LEU A 991 25.67 31.68 -24.83
N LEU A 992 25.25 32.65 -24.00
CA LEU A 992 25.06 34.04 -24.42
C LEU A 992 26.36 34.64 -24.99
N ASP A 993 27.50 34.30 -24.40
CA ASP A 993 28.85 34.63 -24.91
C ASP A 993 29.14 34.09 -26.33
N LYS A 994 28.25 33.28 -26.92
CA LYS A 994 28.35 32.73 -28.29
C LYS A 994 27.34 33.31 -29.27
N ASN A 995 26.53 34.31 -28.88
CA ASN A 995 25.49 34.94 -29.71
C ASN A 995 24.41 33.96 -30.24
N VAL A 996 24.03 32.99 -29.41
CA VAL A 996 22.97 32.01 -29.65
C VAL A 996 21.58 32.65 -29.87
N LYS A 997 20.76 32.06 -30.74
CA LYS A 997 19.36 32.49 -30.95
C LYS A 997 18.48 32.20 -29.72
N LEU A 998 17.91 33.26 -29.16
CA LEU A 998 17.02 33.20 -27.98
C LEU A 998 15.53 33.10 -28.33
N ASP A 999 15.14 33.61 -29.50
CA ASP A 999 13.76 33.70 -29.96
C ASP A 999 13.37 32.46 -30.78
N ILE A 1000 13.48 31.28 -30.15
CA ILE A 1000 13.15 29.98 -30.73
C ILE A 1000 12.11 29.28 -29.85
N GLU A 1001 11.13 28.67 -30.49
CA GLU A 1001 10.16 27.78 -29.86
C GLU A 1001 10.74 26.38 -29.66
N VAL A 1002 10.72 25.90 -28.42
CA VAL A 1002 11.00 24.52 -28.01
C VAL A 1002 9.82 24.08 -27.15
N GLU A 1003 9.18 22.96 -27.50
CA GLU A 1003 8.03 22.39 -26.75
C GLU A 1003 6.85 23.37 -26.48
N GLY A 1004 6.65 24.37 -27.34
CA GLY A 1004 5.63 25.41 -27.12
C GLY A 1004 6.05 26.53 -26.17
N MET A 1005 7.35 26.73 -25.96
CA MET A 1005 7.94 27.71 -25.06
C MET A 1005 9.18 28.40 -25.69
N THR A 1006 9.49 29.64 -25.29
CA THR A 1006 10.83 30.22 -25.49
C THR A 1006 11.62 30.19 -24.18
N PRO A 1007 12.96 30.31 -24.21
CA PRO A 1007 13.78 30.63 -23.04
C PRO A 1007 13.21 31.78 -22.19
N LEU A 1008 12.82 32.90 -22.81
CA LEU A 1008 12.29 34.06 -22.09
C LEU A 1008 10.92 33.78 -21.45
N LEU A 1009 10.03 33.08 -22.15
CA LEU A 1009 8.73 32.69 -21.60
C LEU A 1009 8.89 31.68 -20.44
N SER A 1010 9.88 30.79 -20.50
CA SER A 1010 10.22 29.84 -19.43
C SER A 1010 10.74 30.55 -18.18
N ALA A 1011 11.62 31.56 -18.36
CA ALA A 1011 12.07 32.43 -17.28
C ALA A 1011 10.91 33.22 -16.62
N VAL A 1012 9.95 33.70 -17.43
CA VAL A 1012 8.72 34.36 -16.95
C VAL A 1012 7.79 33.43 -16.16
N ILE A 1013 7.60 32.18 -16.61
CA ILE A 1013 6.76 31.21 -15.89
C ILE A 1013 7.42 30.79 -14.57
N SER A 1014 8.73 30.54 -14.57
CA SER A 1014 9.51 30.16 -13.40
C SER A 1014 9.83 31.31 -12.43
N LYS A 1015 9.55 32.56 -12.83
CA LYS A 1015 9.77 33.83 -12.11
C LYS A 1015 11.23 34.09 -11.70
N ASP A 1016 12.21 33.59 -12.46
CA ASP A 1016 13.62 33.90 -12.21
C ASP A 1016 14.03 35.21 -12.87
N LEU A 1017 13.97 36.29 -12.08
CA LEU A 1017 14.27 37.66 -12.53
C LEU A 1017 15.71 37.83 -13.05
N GLU A 1018 16.67 37.04 -12.54
CA GLU A 1018 18.07 37.15 -12.97
C GLU A 1018 18.27 36.48 -14.33
N ILE A 1019 17.65 35.33 -14.56
CA ILE A 1019 17.62 34.69 -15.88
C ILE A 1019 16.88 35.57 -16.89
N MET A 1020 15.74 36.17 -16.51
CA MET A 1020 15.06 37.15 -17.36
C MET A 1020 15.98 38.31 -17.76
N LYS A 1021 16.72 38.91 -16.80
CA LYS A 1021 17.69 39.97 -17.08
C LYS A 1021 18.75 39.50 -18.07
N MET A 1022 19.37 38.33 -17.83
CA MET A 1022 20.39 37.76 -18.69
C MET A 1022 19.89 37.50 -20.13
N LEU A 1023 18.70 36.95 -20.30
CA LEU A 1023 18.13 36.69 -21.64
C LEU A 1023 17.81 38.00 -22.38
N ILE A 1024 17.24 38.99 -21.69
CA ILE A 1024 16.91 40.30 -22.28
C ILE A 1024 18.18 41.08 -22.63
N GLU A 1025 19.21 41.00 -21.79
CA GLU A 1025 20.53 41.60 -22.05
C GLU A 1025 21.32 40.85 -23.14
N GLY A 1026 21.03 39.56 -23.33
CA GLY A 1026 21.40 38.77 -24.50
C GLY A 1026 20.58 39.02 -25.76
N GLY A 1027 19.60 39.93 -25.72
CA GLY A 1027 18.82 40.36 -26.88
C GLY A 1027 17.51 39.60 -27.14
N ALA A 1028 16.99 38.81 -26.18
CA ALA A 1028 15.70 38.11 -26.34
C ALA A 1028 14.53 39.09 -26.54
N ASN A 1029 13.70 38.82 -27.53
CA ASN A 1029 12.59 39.68 -27.91
C ASN A 1029 11.41 39.55 -26.92
N LEU A 1030 11.17 40.62 -26.17
CA LEU A 1030 10.08 40.74 -25.20
C LEU A 1030 8.68 40.48 -25.80
N ASP A 1031 8.53 40.71 -27.10
CA ASP A 1031 7.29 40.57 -27.85
C ASP A 1031 7.12 39.20 -28.56
N TYR A 1032 8.10 38.30 -28.47
CA TYR A 1032 8.01 37.01 -29.14
C TYR A 1032 6.94 36.11 -28.51
N THR A 1033 5.89 35.80 -29.26
CA THR A 1033 4.74 35.00 -28.82
C THR A 1033 4.86 33.55 -29.27
N VAL A 1034 4.53 32.60 -28.39
CA VAL A 1034 4.43 31.17 -28.74
C VAL A 1034 3.03 30.65 -28.40
N GLY A 1035 2.40 29.92 -29.32
CA GLY A 1035 1.05 29.38 -29.13
C GLY A 1035 -0.02 30.45 -28.80
N GLY A 1036 0.19 31.71 -29.20
CA GLY A 1036 -0.65 32.85 -28.83
C GLY A 1036 -0.40 33.41 -27.41
N SER A 1037 0.60 32.92 -26.69
CA SER A 1037 1.01 33.42 -25.38
C SER A 1037 2.20 34.39 -25.50
N ALA A 1038 1.97 35.66 -25.18
CA ALA A 1038 3.04 36.65 -25.02
C ALA A 1038 3.66 36.61 -23.60
N PRO A 1039 4.96 36.93 -23.44
CA PRO A 1039 5.59 37.00 -22.12
C PRO A 1039 4.90 37.99 -21.17
N MET A 1040 4.52 39.19 -21.63
CA MET A 1040 3.78 40.17 -20.81
C MET A 1040 2.40 39.65 -20.37
N MET A 1041 1.63 39.05 -21.28
CA MET A 1041 0.36 38.39 -20.94
C MET A 1041 0.53 37.32 -19.85
N LYS A 1042 1.68 36.61 -19.82
CA LYS A 1042 1.97 35.61 -18.78
C LYS A 1042 2.47 36.23 -17.48
N ILE A 1043 3.23 37.32 -17.52
CA ILE A 1043 3.59 38.16 -16.35
C ILE A 1043 2.32 38.65 -15.63
N ILE A 1044 1.35 39.18 -16.39
CA ILE A 1044 0.07 39.69 -15.88
C ILE A 1044 -0.76 38.55 -15.26
N GLN A 1045 -0.95 37.44 -15.99
CA GLN A 1045 -1.72 36.28 -15.49
C GLN A 1045 -1.10 35.63 -14.25
N ASN A 1046 0.23 35.60 -14.16
CA ASN A 1046 0.96 35.08 -12.99
C ASN A 1046 1.08 36.12 -11.85
N ASN A 1047 0.49 37.31 -12.01
CA ASN A 1047 0.58 38.46 -11.12
C ASN A 1047 2.02 38.79 -10.65
N TYR A 1048 2.92 38.99 -11.60
CA TYR A 1048 4.36 39.06 -11.35
C TYR A 1048 4.92 40.49 -11.47
N LEU A 1049 4.86 41.24 -10.36
CA LEU A 1049 5.22 42.66 -10.30
C LEU A 1049 6.66 42.96 -10.76
N GLU A 1050 7.63 42.19 -10.30
CA GLU A 1050 9.05 42.42 -10.63
C GLU A 1050 9.39 42.08 -12.09
N GLY A 1051 8.73 41.08 -12.68
CA GLY A 1051 8.82 40.82 -14.12
C GLY A 1051 8.21 41.95 -14.96
N MET A 1052 7.09 42.53 -14.50
CA MET A 1052 6.45 43.66 -15.17
C MET A 1052 7.34 44.92 -15.12
N LYS A 1053 7.92 45.23 -13.95
CA LYS A 1053 8.91 46.31 -13.81
C LYS A 1053 10.07 46.13 -14.80
N LEU A 1054 10.69 44.94 -14.82
CA LEU A 1054 11.81 44.67 -15.71
C LEU A 1054 11.46 44.85 -17.20
N PHE A 1055 10.25 44.45 -17.62
CA PHE A 1055 9.81 44.65 -19.00
C PHE A 1055 9.66 46.15 -19.33
N LEU A 1056 9.01 46.93 -18.46
CA LEU A 1056 8.86 48.38 -18.63
C LEU A 1056 10.22 49.11 -18.60
N GLU A 1057 11.09 48.78 -17.63
CA GLU A 1057 12.48 49.27 -17.52
C GLU A 1057 13.30 49.00 -18.80
N LYS A 1058 13.05 47.89 -19.49
CA LYS A 1058 13.71 47.49 -20.74
C LYS A 1058 12.96 47.98 -21.99
N GLY A 1059 11.96 48.86 -21.84
CA GLY A 1059 11.29 49.58 -22.93
C GLY A 1059 10.05 48.90 -23.51
N TYR A 1060 9.49 47.88 -22.84
CA TYR A 1060 8.24 47.24 -23.28
C TYR A 1060 7.08 48.24 -23.30
N ARG A 1061 6.30 48.25 -24.39
CA ARG A 1061 5.08 49.06 -24.49
C ARG A 1061 3.86 48.17 -24.41
N LEU A 1062 3.08 48.35 -23.35
CA LEU A 1062 1.84 47.61 -23.12
C LEU A 1062 0.85 47.84 -24.27
N LYS A 1063 0.30 46.74 -24.78
CA LYS A 1063 -0.68 46.74 -25.87
C LYS A 1063 -2.10 46.77 -25.31
N ALA A 1064 -3.09 47.04 -26.17
CA ALA A 1064 -4.50 46.97 -25.79
C ALA A 1064 -4.88 45.60 -25.17
N GLU A 1065 -4.30 44.51 -25.67
CA GLU A 1065 -4.48 43.15 -25.13
C GLU A 1065 -3.88 42.98 -23.73
N ASP A 1066 -2.70 43.52 -23.47
CA ASP A 1066 -2.08 43.51 -22.13
C ASP A 1066 -2.93 44.32 -21.14
N LEU A 1067 -3.40 45.50 -21.54
CA LEU A 1067 -4.26 46.35 -20.70
C LEU A 1067 -5.62 45.69 -20.41
N ALA A 1068 -6.22 45.02 -21.40
CA ALA A 1068 -7.43 44.23 -21.20
C ALA A 1068 -7.19 43.04 -20.25
N ALA A 1069 -6.08 42.31 -20.41
CA ALA A 1069 -5.71 41.22 -19.51
C ALA A 1069 -5.38 41.70 -18.09
N LEU A 1070 -4.76 42.87 -17.96
CA LEU A 1070 -4.48 43.53 -16.68
C LEU A 1070 -5.78 43.86 -15.95
N SER A 1071 -6.77 44.43 -16.66
CA SER A 1071 -8.08 44.75 -16.10
C SER A 1071 -8.90 43.51 -15.72
N LEU A 1072 -8.78 42.40 -16.48
CA LEU A 1072 -9.53 41.16 -16.24
C LEU A 1072 -8.86 40.18 -15.26
N LYS A 1073 -7.52 40.23 -15.09
CA LYS A 1073 -6.75 39.21 -14.36
C LYS A 1073 -5.61 39.74 -13.48
N GLY A 1074 -5.15 40.97 -13.66
CA GLY A 1074 -4.09 41.57 -12.84
C GLY A 1074 -4.59 42.04 -11.48
N ASN A 1075 -3.71 42.11 -10.47
CA ASN A 1075 -4.06 42.70 -9.18
C ASN A 1075 -3.87 44.23 -9.15
N ILE A 1076 -4.26 44.81 -8.01
CA ILE A 1076 -4.20 46.25 -7.74
C ILE A 1076 -2.76 46.81 -7.83
N GLU A 1077 -1.74 46.05 -7.46
CA GLU A 1077 -0.34 46.51 -7.49
C GLU A 1077 0.26 46.50 -8.90
N LEU A 1078 -0.10 45.53 -9.76
CA LEU A 1078 0.22 45.61 -11.19
C LEU A 1078 -0.48 46.81 -11.84
N SER A 1079 -1.77 47.00 -11.53
CA SER A 1079 -2.56 48.11 -12.07
C SER A 1079 -2.01 49.48 -11.61
N LYS A 1080 -1.60 49.59 -10.34
CA LYS A 1080 -0.87 50.75 -9.81
C LYS A 1080 0.45 50.97 -10.52
N LEU A 1081 1.26 49.94 -10.75
CA LEU A 1081 2.54 50.09 -11.45
C LEU A 1081 2.33 50.72 -12.83
N VAL A 1082 1.37 50.22 -13.61
CA VAL A 1082 1.04 50.77 -14.93
C VAL A 1082 0.50 52.21 -14.84
N LEU A 1083 -0.26 52.55 -13.80
CA LEU A 1083 -0.69 53.93 -13.56
C LEU A 1083 0.47 54.85 -13.14
N ILE A 1084 1.42 54.36 -12.34
CA ILE A 1084 2.64 55.11 -11.95
C ILE A 1084 3.53 55.37 -13.16
N ASP A 1085 3.68 54.38 -14.04
CA ASP A 1085 4.50 54.44 -15.25
C ASP A 1085 3.90 55.41 -16.30
N ASN A 1086 2.58 55.35 -16.52
CA ASN A 1086 1.89 56.23 -17.48
C ASN A 1086 1.60 57.65 -16.97
N LEU A 1087 1.40 57.86 -15.65
CA LEU A 1087 0.98 59.16 -15.10
C LEU A 1087 2.08 59.87 -14.29
N GLY A 1088 3.17 59.17 -13.97
CA GLY A 1088 4.26 59.67 -13.13
C GLY A 1088 3.96 59.62 -11.63
N TYR A 1089 4.96 59.18 -10.86
CA TYR A 1089 4.90 58.97 -9.41
C TYR A 1089 4.26 60.15 -8.62
N ASN A 1090 4.60 61.38 -9.01
CA ASN A 1090 4.17 62.62 -8.35
C ASN A 1090 2.64 62.88 -8.43
N TYR A 1091 1.91 62.23 -9.34
CA TYR A 1091 0.45 62.45 -9.47
C TYR A 1091 -0.37 61.59 -8.51
N ILE A 1092 0.09 60.35 -8.25
CA ILE A 1092 -0.63 59.37 -7.43
C ILE A 1092 -0.47 59.67 -5.94
N GLU A 1093 0.72 60.02 -5.47
CA GLU A 1093 0.95 60.42 -4.07
C GLU A 1093 0.07 61.62 -3.68
N LYS A 1094 -0.14 62.55 -4.64
CA LYS A 1094 -1.03 63.71 -4.50
C LYS A 1094 -2.50 63.33 -4.38
N ILE A 1095 -2.94 62.22 -5.01
CA ILE A 1095 -4.29 61.68 -4.86
C ILE A 1095 -4.44 60.97 -3.51
N GLU A 1096 -3.45 60.16 -3.10
CA GLU A 1096 -3.50 59.44 -1.82
C GLU A 1096 -3.43 60.39 -0.60
N GLN A 1097 -2.62 61.47 -0.66
CA GLN A 1097 -2.62 62.52 0.36
C GLN A 1097 -4.00 63.19 0.48
N ASN A 1098 -4.64 63.55 -0.64
CA ASN A 1098 -5.98 64.14 -0.65
C ASN A 1098 -7.04 63.17 -0.07
N ILE A 1099 -6.96 61.88 -0.40
CA ILE A 1099 -7.84 60.85 0.19
C ILE A 1099 -7.61 60.72 1.71
N SER A 1100 -6.37 60.83 2.17
CA SER A 1100 -6.04 60.70 3.60
C SER A 1100 -6.68 61.82 4.46
N HIS A 1101 -6.69 63.07 3.97
CA HIS A 1101 -7.26 64.22 4.67
C HIS A 1101 -8.79 64.21 4.78
N ILE A 1102 -9.49 63.45 3.93
CA ILE A 1102 -10.97 63.48 3.83
C ILE A 1102 -11.66 62.57 4.87
N LYS A 1103 -10.92 61.72 5.61
CA LYS A 1103 -11.44 60.70 6.53
C LYS A 1103 -12.36 61.19 7.67
N ASN A 1104 -12.37 62.47 8.03
CA ASN A 1104 -13.10 62.99 9.20
C ASN A 1104 -14.42 63.73 8.89
N ASN A 1105 -15.01 63.56 7.70
CA ASN A 1105 -16.28 64.23 7.36
C ASN A 1105 -17.44 63.26 7.03
N ARG A 1106 -18.36 63.07 7.99
CA ARG A 1106 -19.55 62.21 7.85
C ARG A 1106 -20.48 62.55 6.66
N LYS A 1107 -20.47 63.80 6.17
CA LYS A 1107 -21.22 64.17 4.95
C LYS A 1107 -20.58 63.65 3.66
N ILE A 1108 -19.34 63.17 3.71
CA ILE A 1108 -18.63 62.57 2.57
C ILE A 1108 -18.71 61.04 2.61
N GLU A 1109 -18.84 60.40 3.78
CA GLU A 1109 -19.15 58.95 3.84
C GLU A 1109 -20.41 58.60 3.04
N GLN A 1110 -21.48 59.38 3.17
CA GLN A 1110 -22.71 59.21 2.39
C GLN A 1110 -22.53 59.43 0.87
N LYS A 1111 -21.46 60.13 0.44
CA LYS A 1111 -21.06 60.27 -0.97
C LYS A 1111 -20.02 59.24 -1.43
N ILE A 1112 -19.39 58.52 -0.52
CA ILE A 1112 -18.50 57.38 -0.79
C ILE A 1112 -19.29 56.05 -0.79
N GLU A 1113 -20.46 56.01 -0.16
CA GLU A 1113 -21.36 54.86 -0.18
C GLU A 1113 -21.75 54.36 -1.60
N PRO A 1114 -21.94 55.24 -2.61
CA PRO A 1114 -22.03 54.83 -4.02
C PRO A 1114 -20.75 54.17 -4.54
N LEU A 1115 -19.56 54.72 -4.26
CA LEU A 1115 -18.27 54.16 -4.69
C LEU A 1115 -17.98 52.79 -4.04
N LYS A 1116 -18.38 52.60 -2.77
CA LYS A 1116 -18.36 51.28 -2.10
C LYS A 1116 -19.35 50.28 -2.72
N LYS A 1117 -20.44 50.74 -3.33
CA LYS A 1117 -21.39 49.91 -4.09
C LYS A 1117 -20.93 49.62 -5.52
N ILE A 1118 -20.19 50.55 -6.16
CA ILE A 1118 -19.54 50.34 -7.47
C ILE A 1118 -18.52 49.19 -7.38
N LYS A 1119 -17.79 49.04 -6.27
CA LYS A 1119 -16.96 47.84 -6.02
C LYS A 1119 -17.75 46.51 -5.88
N LYS A 1120 -19.09 46.52 -6.01
CA LYS A 1120 -19.94 45.33 -5.82
C LYS A 1120 -21.09 45.20 -6.83
N LYS A 1121 -21.16 46.05 -7.85
CA LYS A 1121 -22.16 45.97 -8.94
C LYS A 1121 -21.71 46.82 -10.14
N TYR A 1122 -21.88 46.25 -11.34
CA TYR A 1122 -21.42 46.75 -12.65
C TYR A 1122 -19.89 46.65 -12.83
N ASP A 1123 -19.29 46.01 -13.84
CA ASP A 1123 -19.64 45.71 -15.26
C ASP A 1123 -19.11 46.76 -16.25
N PHE A 1124 -18.57 46.30 -17.37
CA PHE A 1124 -17.58 47.02 -18.20
C PHE A 1124 -18.20 47.95 -19.28
N GLU A 1125 -19.52 47.99 -19.41
CA GLU A 1125 -20.21 48.68 -20.51
C GLU A 1125 -19.98 50.21 -20.54
N GLU A 1126 -19.73 50.86 -19.40
CA GLU A 1126 -19.49 52.32 -19.38
C GLU A 1126 -18.08 52.69 -19.89
N TYR A 1127 -17.10 51.79 -19.76
CA TYR A 1127 -15.79 51.91 -20.42
C TYR A 1127 -15.88 51.60 -21.92
N ARG A 1128 -16.78 50.69 -22.29
CA ARG A 1128 -17.08 50.41 -23.70
C ARG A 1128 -17.73 51.61 -24.39
N LYS A 1129 -18.65 52.32 -23.72
CA LYS A 1129 -19.23 53.56 -24.25
C LYS A 1129 -18.20 54.65 -24.50
N ILE A 1130 -17.28 54.90 -23.56
CA ILE A 1130 -16.23 55.90 -23.77
C ILE A 1130 -15.28 55.51 -24.92
N ALA A 1131 -15.07 54.20 -25.15
CA ALA A 1131 -14.34 53.68 -26.30
C ALA A 1131 -15.18 53.58 -27.61
N GLU A 1132 -16.49 53.86 -27.55
CA GLU A 1132 -17.43 53.96 -28.68
C GLU A 1132 -17.97 55.41 -28.84
N GLU A 1133 -17.36 56.39 -28.15
CA GLU A 1133 -17.63 57.84 -28.23
C GLU A 1133 -16.35 58.67 -28.56
N GLU A 1134 -15.22 58.02 -28.85
CA GLU A 1134 -14.06 58.61 -29.57
C GLU A 1134 -13.90 58.01 -31.00
N GLU A 1135 -15.01 57.52 -31.58
CA GLU A 1135 -15.25 57.43 -33.03
C GLU A 1135 -16.56 58.19 -33.37
#